data_AF-A0AAN8BLK6-F1
#
_entry.id   AF-A0AAN8BLK6-F1
#
_cell.length_a   1.000
_cell.length_b   1.000
_cell.length_c   1.000
_cell.angle_alpha   90.00
_cell.angle_beta   90.00
_cell.angle_gamma   90.00
#
_symmetry.space_group_name_H-M   'P 1'
#
loop_
_entity.id
_entity.type
_entity.pdbx_description
1 polymer ?
#
loop_
_entity_poly.entity_id
_entity_poly.type
_entity_poly.pdbx_seq_one_letter_code
_entity_poly.pdbx_strand_id
1 'polypeptide(L)'
;MGFAVHCSWLAALLCLHFFGGQVCCNCTEENMEIEGGHYTLTKQLQKGSLLIYHCPEGYYPYPAKTRLCQHDSRWVKAPKTFNPQRCRVVECPDPTVMEYGEVSPPQEKYFVNNETTYECYSGYTMRGSARRVCLPNAKWSGSTPICGRESGHNCADPGIPAGASRAGNIFGIDETVKYSCNSNLFLVGSSERVCLENGQWSNKEPACYYKHTYDTSLEVSQEFGSSIRDRLTPSESLNDPLSVKMIRISKNGTLNIYIAVDISESIEEEDVEKAKKAIITLIRKISSFTVNPNYEIAFFSSEFYEVVNILDFFNEQQVERSTIINIVDNFKIDQKNTGTDLDLVFKNFLDKMAFIKQRVGTEKFKEHHHVIILFTDGAYNMGGSPVPTVTRIKNMVYMNQTGEQETQSREAYLDIYIFATGNNIFDEDLQPLVTGLGPKHYFRIKAFDDLQETFDEIIDEKEVKGLCGLHKEYKKATTSQEARYNYPWWASIIIQNDGVSRKCLGSLVNPYFVLTAAHCFKFGDEQKHVKVQIDDGQGREKKVINFRLHPKYNITAKKDKGVLEFYDYDVALIQLEEYVQISSSVRPICIPCTQETSDALQLVGVSTCKQQEELLLKNEIERVSFLTKKTERVVVEKDAHVKLGGLRDNCIKHALTAPNITATDPKVAVTDNFLCTGGLTPFRDHLSCKGDSGGAVFKDYEQRTIQVGLVSWGTKNLCQLGSINVESDQTSRDFHINLFRVVDFLKEILGDDTQNVYSTLEFLKD
;
A
#
# COMPACT_ATOMS: atom_id res chain seq x y z
N MET A 1 -2.97 -53.80 9.61
CA MET A 1 -4.06 -54.60 9.00
C MET A 1 -5.27 -53.70 8.83
N GLY A 2 -5.43 -53.11 7.65
CA GLY A 2 -6.61 -52.33 7.27
C GLY A 2 -6.85 -52.63 5.80
N PHE A 3 -7.94 -53.32 5.49
CA PHE A 3 -8.23 -53.84 4.16
C PHE A 3 -8.67 -52.70 3.24
N ALA A 4 -7.91 -52.47 2.16
CA ALA A 4 -8.38 -51.74 0.99
C ALA A 4 -9.54 -52.55 0.37
N VAL A 5 -10.72 -51.94 0.31
CA VAL A 5 -11.87 -52.52 -0.40
C VAL A 5 -11.61 -52.35 -1.89
N HIS A 6 -10.90 -53.31 -2.49
CA HIS A 6 -10.99 -53.52 -3.93
C HIS A 6 -12.43 -53.91 -4.26
N CYS A 7 -13.13 -53.05 -4.99
CA CYS A 7 -14.45 -53.34 -5.52
C CYS A 7 -14.30 -54.47 -6.56
N SER A 8 -14.45 -55.71 -6.10
CA SER A 8 -14.51 -56.89 -6.96
C SER A 8 -15.73 -56.77 -7.87
N TRP A 9 -15.56 -57.13 -9.14
CA TRP A 9 -16.62 -57.17 -10.18
C TRP A 9 -17.90 -57.92 -9.74
N LEU A 10 -17.84 -58.72 -8.67
CA LEU A 10 -18.96 -59.43 -8.07
C LEU A 10 -19.93 -58.55 -7.26
N ALA A 11 -19.53 -57.36 -6.78
CA ALA A 11 -20.41 -56.46 -6.05
C ALA A 11 -21.37 -55.66 -6.97
N ALA A 12 -21.01 -55.47 -8.24
CA ALA A 12 -21.81 -54.75 -9.22
C ALA A 12 -23.08 -55.52 -9.67
N LEU A 13 -23.08 -56.85 -9.53
CA LEU A 13 -24.22 -57.70 -9.94
C LEU A 13 -25.31 -57.84 -8.86
N LEU A 14 -25.02 -57.52 -7.60
CA LEU A 14 -25.97 -57.65 -6.49
C LEU A 14 -26.78 -56.35 -6.21
N CYS A 15 -26.41 -55.22 -6.81
CA CYS A 15 -27.12 -53.94 -6.64
C CYS A 15 -28.14 -53.62 -7.76
N LEU A 16 -28.44 -54.56 -8.66
CA LEU A 16 -29.38 -54.32 -9.76
C LEU A 16 -30.87 -54.50 -9.39
N HIS A 17 -31.21 -54.82 -8.13
CA HIS A 17 -32.60 -55.09 -7.76
C HIS A 17 -33.22 -54.31 -6.60
N PHE A 18 -32.50 -53.47 -5.86
CA PHE A 18 -33.15 -52.61 -4.86
C PHE A 18 -32.45 -51.25 -4.72
N PHE A 19 -33.22 -50.19 -4.96
CA PHE A 19 -32.92 -48.75 -4.85
C PHE A 19 -31.94 -48.16 -5.88
N GLY A 20 -32.42 -47.16 -6.62
CA GLY A 20 -31.64 -46.34 -7.54
C GLY A 20 -30.61 -45.46 -6.83
N GLY A 21 -29.56 -46.08 -6.28
CA GLY A 21 -28.39 -45.40 -5.75
C GLY A 21 -27.35 -45.19 -6.84
N GLN A 22 -26.95 -43.93 -7.06
CA GLN A 22 -25.83 -43.58 -7.93
C GLN A 22 -24.53 -44.07 -7.25
N VAL A 23 -23.87 -45.09 -7.82
CA VAL A 23 -22.60 -45.58 -7.29
C VAL A 23 -21.53 -44.51 -7.54
N CYS A 24 -21.15 -43.77 -6.49
CA CYS A 24 -20.01 -42.84 -6.55
C CYS A 24 -18.71 -43.65 -6.51
N CYS A 25 -18.07 -43.82 -7.66
CA CYS A 25 -16.75 -44.42 -7.76
C CYS A 25 -15.67 -43.32 -7.65
N ASN A 26 -14.67 -43.52 -6.79
CA ASN A 26 -13.50 -42.65 -6.66
C ASN A 26 -12.55 -42.82 -7.87
N CYS A 27 -11.81 -41.78 -8.23
CA CYS A 27 -10.77 -41.87 -9.26
C CYS A 27 -9.58 -42.74 -8.83
N THR A 28 -8.88 -43.32 -9.80
CA THR A 28 -7.72 -44.20 -9.55
C THR A 28 -6.47 -43.42 -9.16
N GLU A 29 -5.55 -44.06 -8.43
CA GLU A 29 -4.23 -43.49 -8.10
C GLU A 29 -3.20 -43.62 -9.24
N GLU A 30 -3.57 -44.29 -10.32
CA GLU A 30 -2.66 -44.60 -11.42
C GLU A 30 -2.28 -43.35 -12.24
N ASN A 31 -0.98 -43.21 -12.53
CA ASN A 31 -0.42 -42.14 -13.37
C ASN A 31 -0.76 -40.73 -12.90
N MET A 32 -0.79 -40.52 -11.58
CA MET A 32 -0.96 -39.21 -10.95
C MET A 32 0.36 -38.50 -10.64
N GLU A 33 1.48 -39.21 -10.72
CA GLU A 33 2.81 -38.65 -10.45
C GLU A 33 3.27 -37.69 -11.54
N ILE A 34 4.19 -36.79 -11.17
CA ILE A 34 4.85 -35.85 -12.07
C ILE A 34 6.37 -35.99 -11.93
N GLU A 35 7.07 -36.16 -13.04
CA GLU A 35 8.53 -36.19 -13.03
C GLU A 35 9.09 -34.81 -12.68
N GLY A 36 9.94 -34.74 -11.65
CA GLY A 36 10.61 -33.50 -11.21
C GLY A 36 9.75 -32.55 -10.37
N GLY A 37 8.57 -32.98 -9.92
CA GLY A 37 7.66 -32.18 -9.12
C GLY A 37 6.88 -33.00 -8.09
N HIS A 38 5.82 -32.43 -7.57
CA HIS A 38 4.86 -33.11 -6.70
C HIS A 38 3.43 -32.69 -7.06
N TYR A 39 2.43 -33.29 -6.41
CA TYR A 39 1.03 -32.96 -6.65
C TYR A 39 0.23 -32.85 -5.35
N THR A 40 -0.89 -32.14 -5.41
CA THR A 40 -1.91 -32.07 -4.35
C THR A 40 -3.28 -32.43 -4.89
N LEU A 41 -4.19 -32.79 -3.98
CA LEU A 41 -5.58 -33.16 -4.27
C LEU A 41 -6.54 -32.32 -3.46
N THR A 42 -7.49 -31.66 -4.10
CA THR A 42 -8.46 -30.80 -3.39
C THR A 42 -9.51 -31.59 -2.61
N LYS A 43 -9.99 -32.73 -3.15
CA LYS A 43 -11.00 -33.60 -2.51
C LYS A 43 -10.58 -35.07 -2.53
N GLN A 44 -9.29 -35.35 -2.27
CA GLN A 44 -8.70 -36.69 -2.39
C GLN A 44 -9.04 -37.34 -3.75
N LEU A 45 -9.57 -38.56 -3.78
CA LEU A 45 -9.96 -39.26 -5.00
C LEU A 45 -11.46 -39.14 -5.32
N GLN A 46 -12.18 -38.29 -4.59
CA GLN A 46 -13.62 -38.13 -4.78
C GLN A 46 -13.91 -37.41 -6.11
N LYS A 47 -15.11 -37.65 -6.64
CA LYS A 47 -15.63 -36.92 -7.80
C LYS A 47 -15.48 -35.41 -7.61
N GLY A 48 -15.01 -34.72 -8.65
CA GLY A 48 -14.80 -33.27 -8.61
C GLY A 48 -13.49 -32.85 -7.95
N SER A 49 -12.68 -33.79 -7.44
CA SER A 49 -11.33 -33.48 -6.98
C SER A 49 -10.46 -32.99 -8.13
N LEU A 50 -9.63 -32.00 -7.86
CA LEU A 50 -8.59 -31.50 -8.75
C LEU A 50 -7.24 -32.08 -8.31
N LEU A 51 -6.54 -32.70 -9.25
CA LEU A 51 -5.13 -33.04 -9.16
C LEU A 51 -4.32 -31.86 -9.67
N ILE A 52 -3.59 -31.20 -8.77
CA ILE A 52 -2.83 -29.98 -9.03
C ILE A 52 -1.34 -30.32 -8.97
N TYR A 53 -0.61 -30.01 -10.04
CA TYR A 53 0.83 -30.27 -10.11
C TYR A 53 1.63 -29.04 -9.72
N HIS A 54 2.69 -29.28 -8.95
CA HIS A 54 3.62 -28.28 -8.45
C HIS A 54 5.04 -28.58 -8.92
N CYS A 55 5.69 -27.58 -9.49
CA CYS A 55 7.06 -27.67 -9.97
C CYS A 55 7.97 -26.70 -9.19
N PRO A 56 9.28 -27.00 -9.11
CA PRO A 56 10.27 -26.06 -8.58
C PRO A 56 10.29 -24.73 -9.35
N GLU A 57 10.85 -23.69 -8.75
CA GLU A 57 11.02 -22.38 -9.40
C GLU A 57 11.83 -22.51 -10.70
N GLY A 58 11.41 -21.78 -11.74
CA GLY A 58 11.97 -21.89 -13.08
C GLY A 58 11.47 -23.11 -13.88
N TYR A 59 10.53 -23.88 -13.34
CA TYR A 59 9.86 -24.99 -14.03
C TYR A 59 8.34 -24.84 -13.98
N TYR A 60 7.64 -25.45 -14.93
CA TYR A 60 6.18 -25.49 -14.99
C TYR A 60 5.64 -26.89 -15.32
N PRO A 61 4.42 -27.24 -14.85
CA PRO A 61 3.82 -28.54 -15.17
C PRO A 61 3.40 -28.64 -16.64
N TYR A 62 3.79 -29.72 -17.30
CA TYR A 62 3.41 -30.03 -18.68
C TYR A 62 2.98 -31.50 -18.80
N PRO A 63 1.95 -31.83 -19.60
CA PRO A 63 1.15 -30.95 -20.48
C PRO A 63 0.02 -30.20 -19.78
N ALA A 64 -0.33 -30.57 -18.54
CA ALA A 64 -1.43 -29.94 -17.81
C ALA A 64 -0.98 -29.51 -16.40
N LYS A 65 -1.44 -28.34 -15.95
CA LYS A 65 -1.31 -27.89 -14.56
C LYS A 65 -2.27 -28.62 -13.64
N THR A 66 -3.46 -28.94 -14.14
CA THR A 66 -4.50 -29.66 -13.38
C THR A 66 -5.21 -30.74 -14.18
N ARG A 67 -5.74 -31.72 -13.45
CA ARG A 67 -6.63 -32.78 -13.96
C ARG A 67 -7.86 -32.89 -13.06
N LEU A 68 -9.03 -33.12 -13.65
CA LEU A 68 -10.30 -33.22 -12.94
C LEU A 68 -10.74 -34.68 -12.82
N CYS A 69 -11.18 -35.08 -11.62
CA CYS A 69 -11.79 -36.39 -11.39
C CYS A 69 -13.26 -36.40 -11.84
N GLN A 70 -13.56 -37.19 -12.88
CA GLN A 70 -14.90 -37.31 -13.47
C GLN A 70 -15.75 -38.45 -12.88
N HIS A 71 -17.03 -38.45 -13.26
CA HIS A 71 -18.02 -39.45 -12.86
C HIS A 71 -17.68 -40.89 -13.25
N ASP A 72 -16.87 -41.07 -14.28
CA ASP A 72 -16.45 -42.38 -14.80
C ASP A 72 -15.19 -42.92 -14.09
N SER A 73 -14.83 -42.35 -12.94
CA SER A 73 -13.63 -42.70 -12.15
C SER A 73 -12.30 -42.42 -12.85
N ARG A 74 -12.29 -41.54 -13.86
CA ARG A 74 -11.09 -41.19 -14.61
C ARG A 74 -10.68 -39.74 -14.38
N TRP A 75 -9.36 -39.55 -14.41
CA TRP A 75 -8.74 -38.23 -14.45
C TRP A 75 -8.69 -37.71 -15.88
N VAL A 76 -9.45 -36.66 -16.18
CA VAL A 76 -9.49 -36.01 -17.51
C VAL A 76 -8.13 -35.41 -17.84
N LYS A 77 -7.76 -35.40 -19.13
CA LYS A 77 -6.41 -35.02 -19.62
C LYS A 77 -5.31 -35.94 -19.08
N ALA A 78 -5.56 -37.25 -19.07
CA ALA A 78 -4.54 -38.22 -18.71
C ALA A 78 -3.27 -38.08 -19.56
N PRO A 79 -2.06 -38.15 -18.97
CA PRO A 79 -0.80 -38.07 -19.69
C PRO A 79 -0.75 -39.13 -20.79
N LYS A 80 -0.37 -38.70 -22.00
CA LYS A 80 -0.17 -39.63 -23.12
C LYS A 80 1.25 -40.18 -23.05
N THR A 81 1.48 -41.37 -23.59
CA THR A 81 2.82 -42.00 -23.60
C THR A 81 3.89 -41.11 -24.24
N PHE A 82 3.53 -40.33 -25.26
CA PHE A 82 4.44 -39.41 -25.96
C PHE A 82 4.54 -38.02 -25.31
N ASN A 83 3.66 -37.69 -24.36
CA ASN A 83 3.68 -36.44 -23.59
C ASN A 83 3.42 -36.77 -22.11
N PRO A 84 4.42 -37.36 -21.42
CA PRO A 84 4.30 -37.70 -20.00
C PRO A 84 4.19 -36.43 -19.15
N GLN A 85 3.59 -36.58 -17.97
CA GLN A 85 3.50 -35.49 -17.01
C GLN A 85 4.87 -35.24 -16.39
N ARG A 86 5.44 -34.05 -16.63
CA ARG A 86 6.76 -33.67 -16.11
C ARG A 86 6.87 -32.16 -15.94
N CYS A 87 7.77 -31.75 -15.06
CA CYS A 87 8.20 -30.37 -14.95
C CYS A 87 9.12 -30.02 -16.12
N ARG A 88 8.75 -28.99 -16.91
CA ARG A 88 9.58 -28.45 -17.99
C ARG A 88 10.18 -27.13 -17.55
N VAL A 89 11.41 -26.85 -17.99
CA VAL A 89 12.07 -25.57 -17.76
C VAL A 89 11.26 -24.46 -18.43
N VAL A 90 11.09 -23.35 -17.73
CA VAL A 90 10.44 -22.14 -18.24
C VAL A 90 11.25 -21.55 -19.39
N GLU A 91 10.55 -21.17 -20.45
CA GLU A 91 11.11 -20.51 -21.63
C GLU A 91 10.45 -19.14 -21.82
N CYS A 92 11.21 -18.17 -22.36
CA CYS A 92 10.69 -16.85 -22.71
C CYS A 92 10.32 -16.76 -24.19
N PRO A 93 9.37 -15.89 -24.56
CA PRO A 93 8.96 -15.68 -25.94
C PRO A 93 10.14 -15.32 -26.84
N ASP A 94 10.13 -15.74 -28.11
CA ASP A 94 11.23 -15.49 -29.04
C ASP A 94 11.52 -13.99 -29.21
N PRO A 95 12.70 -13.49 -28.80
CA PRO A 95 13.07 -12.09 -28.92
C PRO A 95 13.53 -11.70 -30.34
N THR A 96 13.71 -12.64 -31.27
CA THR A 96 14.25 -12.40 -32.64
C THR A 96 13.21 -11.83 -33.62
N VAL A 97 12.40 -10.89 -33.13
CA VAL A 97 11.30 -10.24 -33.85
C VAL A 97 11.58 -8.76 -34.16
N MET A 98 12.71 -8.24 -33.68
CA MET A 98 13.13 -6.85 -33.87
C MET A 98 13.36 -6.53 -35.35
N GLU A 99 12.81 -5.42 -35.82
CA GLU A 99 13.12 -4.83 -37.13
C GLU A 99 14.26 -3.81 -37.01
N TYR A 100 15.06 -3.67 -38.09
CA TYR A 100 16.15 -2.68 -38.21
C TYR A 100 17.25 -2.79 -37.14
N GLY A 101 17.42 -3.97 -36.56
CA GLY A 101 18.48 -4.30 -35.64
C GLY A 101 18.73 -5.81 -35.61
N GLU A 102 19.64 -6.23 -34.74
CA GLU A 102 19.99 -7.62 -34.51
C GLU A 102 19.91 -8.00 -33.03
N VAL A 103 19.67 -9.28 -32.78
CA VAL A 103 19.57 -9.88 -31.44
C VAL A 103 20.65 -10.95 -31.31
N SER A 104 21.44 -10.90 -30.25
CA SER A 104 22.57 -11.82 -30.02
C SER A 104 22.58 -12.36 -28.58
N PRO A 105 22.93 -13.65 -28.36
CA PRO A 105 23.08 -14.69 -29.37
C PRO A 105 21.72 -15.24 -29.84
N PRO A 106 21.53 -15.54 -31.14
CA PRO A 106 20.33 -16.20 -31.61
C PRO A 106 20.29 -17.66 -31.12
N GLN A 107 19.16 -18.07 -30.54
CA GLN A 107 18.92 -19.44 -30.06
C GLN A 107 17.55 -19.93 -30.54
N GLU A 108 17.38 -21.25 -30.64
CA GLU A 108 16.07 -21.85 -30.94
C GLU A 108 15.06 -21.59 -29.81
N LYS A 109 15.54 -21.59 -28.55
CA LYS A 109 14.75 -21.37 -27.34
C LYS A 109 15.59 -20.63 -26.31
N TYR A 110 14.93 -19.78 -25.54
CA TYR A 110 15.56 -18.99 -24.49
C TYR A 110 14.98 -19.41 -23.14
N PHE A 111 15.79 -20.04 -22.31
CA PHE A 111 15.43 -20.47 -20.97
C PHE A 111 15.80 -19.42 -19.91
N VAL A 112 15.27 -19.59 -18.71
CA VAL A 112 15.59 -18.74 -17.55
C VAL A 112 17.10 -18.51 -17.41
N ASN A 113 17.48 -17.26 -17.15
CA ASN A 113 18.85 -16.75 -17.08
C ASN A 113 19.60 -16.62 -18.41
N ASN A 114 19.01 -16.98 -19.55
CA ASN A 114 19.59 -16.57 -20.84
C ASN A 114 19.54 -15.05 -21.00
N GLU A 115 20.64 -14.48 -21.46
CA GLU A 115 20.80 -13.06 -21.71
C GLU A 115 20.87 -12.80 -23.23
N THR A 116 20.20 -11.75 -23.66
CA THR A 116 20.23 -11.25 -25.04
C THR A 116 20.63 -9.78 -25.08
N THR A 117 21.44 -9.43 -26.06
CA THR A 117 21.84 -8.06 -26.40
C THR A 117 21.22 -7.65 -27.73
N TYR A 118 20.82 -6.39 -27.82
CA TYR A 118 20.17 -5.81 -28.99
C TYR A 118 21.05 -4.70 -29.55
N GLU A 119 21.16 -4.62 -30.86
CA GLU A 119 21.92 -3.57 -31.55
C GLU A 119 21.15 -3.08 -32.78
N CYS A 120 21.05 -1.76 -32.97
CA CYS A 120 20.37 -1.19 -34.12
C CYS A 120 21.32 -1.05 -35.31
N TYR A 121 20.81 -1.25 -36.52
CA TYR A 121 21.58 -0.99 -37.74
C TYR A 121 21.94 0.50 -37.86
N SER A 122 22.99 0.78 -38.63
CA SER A 122 23.47 2.15 -38.88
C SER A 122 22.34 3.09 -39.35
N GLY A 123 22.19 4.22 -38.67
CA GLY A 123 21.16 5.22 -38.96
C GLY A 123 19.83 5.01 -38.24
N TYR A 124 19.76 4.06 -37.31
CA TYR A 124 18.64 3.85 -36.38
C TYR A 124 19.08 4.07 -34.95
N THR A 125 18.17 4.57 -34.11
CA THR A 125 18.41 4.82 -32.69
C THR A 125 17.61 3.83 -31.86
N MET A 126 18.26 3.29 -30.82
CA MET A 126 17.63 2.36 -29.90
C MET A 126 16.76 3.07 -28.87
N ARG A 127 15.55 2.55 -28.63
CA ARG A 127 14.71 2.83 -27.47
C ARG A 127 14.42 1.53 -26.73
N GLY A 128 14.25 1.59 -25.42
CA GLY A 128 14.04 0.41 -24.57
C GLY A 128 15.34 -0.23 -24.10
N SER A 129 15.28 -1.48 -23.64
CA SER A 129 16.42 -2.14 -22.99
C SER A 129 17.39 -2.79 -24.00
N ALA A 130 18.61 -2.27 -24.09
CA ALA A 130 19.70 -2.83 -24.92
C ALA A 130 20.14 -4.26 -24.52
N ARG A 131 19.80 -4.67 -23.30
CA ARG A 131 20.12 -5.98 -22.74
C ARG A 131 18.94 -6.50 -21.94
N ARG A 132 18.54 -7.74 -22.18
CA ARG A 132 17.41 -8.39 -21.50
C ARG A 132 17.78 -9.79 -21.05
N VAL A 133 17.16 -10.23 -19.96
CA VAL A 133 17.37 -11.56 -19.36
C VAL A 133 16.02 -12.26 -19.26
N CYS A 134 15.97 -13.55 -19.59
CA CYS A 134 14.78 -14.36 -19.42
C CYS A 134 14.57 -14.69 -17.92
N LEU A 135 13.43 -14.29 -17.38
CA LEU A 135 13.09 -14.38 -15.96
C LEU A 135 12.28 -15.65 -15.63
N PRO A 136 12.26 -16.10 -14.36
CA PRO A 136 11.49 -17.27 -13.93
C PRO A 136 9.98 -17.19 -14.18
N ASN A 137 9.44 -15.98 -14.35
CA ASN A 137 8.02 -15.74 -14.67
C ASN A 137 7.71 -15.82 -16.18
N ALA A 138 8.63 -16.34 -17.00
CA ALA A 138 8.50 -16.49 -18.45
C ALA A 138 8.41 -15.15 -19.21
N LYS A 139 9.01 -14.09 -18.66
CA LYS A 139 9.12 -12.77 -19.29
C LYS A 139 10.56 -12.35 -19.47
N TRP A 140 10.77 -11.43 -20.39
CA TRP A 140 12.05 -10.74 -20.55
C TRP A 140 12.13 -9.52 -19.63
N SER A 141 13.26 -9.35 -18.95
CA SER A 141 13.52 -8.17 -18.12
C SER A 141 13.56 -6.87 -18.94
N GLY A 142 13.26 -5.73 -18.31
CA GLY A 142 13.28 -4.42 -18.96
C GLY A 142 12.21 -4.25 -20.05
N SER A 143 12.29 -3.14 -20.79
CA SER A 143 11.30 -2.75 -21.80
C SER A 143 11.63 -3.31 -23.20
N THR A 144 10.60 -3.37 -24.05
CA THR A 144 10.72 -3.81 -25.45
C THR A 144 11.77 -2.95 -26.19
N PRO A 145 12.80 -3.57 -26.79
CA PRO A 145 13.83 -2.85 -27.52
C PRO A 145 13.33 -2.53 -28.94
N ILE A 146 13.49 -1.28 -29.36
CA ILE A 146 12.94 -0.72 -30.59
C ILE A 146 14.02 0.05 -31.33
N CYS A 147 14.24 -0.28 -32.60
CA CYS A 147 15.15 0.46 -33.49
C CYS A 147 14.31 1.33 -34.44
N GLY A 148 14.32 2.64 -34.21
CA GLY A 148 13.54 3.59 -35.00
C GLY A 148 14.36 4.79 -35.45
N ARG A 149 13.83 5.55 -36.41
CA ARG A 149 14.33 6.89 -36.75
C ARG A 149 13.51 7.94 -36.02
N GLU A 150 14.11 9.08 -35.70
CA GLU A 150 13.36 10.22 -35.18
C GLU A 150 12.51 10.83 -36.31
N SER A 151 11.20 10.82 -36.14
CA SER A 151 10.25 11.38 -37.09
C SER A 151 9.42 12.47 -36.40
N GLY A 152 9.79 13.73 -36.62
CA GLY A 152 9.30 14.89 -35.84
C GLY A 152 7.81 15.24 -35.92
N HIS A 153 7.04 14.63 -36.83
CA HIS A 153 5.59 14.89 -37.00
C HIS A 153 4.73 13.60 -37.06
N ASN A 154 5.33 12.42 -36.85
CA ASN A 154 4.67 11.11 -36.94
C ASN A 154 4.79 10.36 -35.61
N CYS A 155 3.96 9.34 -35.38
CA CYS A 155 4.17 8.46 -34.22
C CYS A 155 5.52 7.75 -34.34
N ALA A 156 6.20 7.58 -33.20
CA ALA A 156 7.42 6.78 -33.14
C ALA A 156 7.10 5.30 -33.43
N ASP A 157 8.07 4.55 -33.98
CA ASP A 157 7.90 3.10 -34.21
C ASP A 157 7.37 2.41 -32.92
N PRO A 158 6.22 1.71 -32.96
CA PRO A 158 5.64 1.13 -31.75
C PRO A 158 6.34 -0.15 -31.28
N GLY A 159 7.35 -0.64 -32.01
CA GLY A 159 8.11 -1.85 -31.71
C GLY A 159 7.39 -3.14 -32.09
N ILE A 160 8.06 -4.27 -31.82
CA ILE A 160 7.50 -5.62 -31.89
C ILE A 160 7.90 -6.37 -30.61
N PRO A 161 6.95 -6.63 -29.68
CA PRO A 161 7.23 -7.38 -28.46
C PRO A 161 7.70 -8.81 -28.75
N ALA A 162 8.54 -9.37 -27.89
CA ALA A 162 9.04 -10.74 -28.03
C ALA A 162 7.88 -11.74 -28.20
N GLY A 163 7.99 -12.64 -29.18
CA GLY A 163 6.96 -13.61 -29.55
C GLY A 163 5.78 -13.06 -30.36
N ALA A 164 5.76 -11.75 -30.66
CA ALA A 164 4.73 -11.14 -31.49
C ALA A 164 5.16 -11.01 -32.96
N SER A 165 4.18 -10.79 -33.82
CA SER A 165 4.34 -10.26 -35.17
C SER A 165 3.49 -8.99 -35.32
N ARG A 166 3.98 -8.04 -36.12
CA ARG A 166 3.29 -6.78 -36.40
C ARG A 166 2.99 -6.65 -37.88
N ALA A 167 1.76 -6.33 -38.22
CA ALA A 167 1.36 -5.85 -39.53
C ALA A 167 1.25 -4.32 -39.52
N GLY A 168 1.83 -3.67 -40.53
CA GLY A 168 1.93 -2.21 -40.64
C GLY A 168 3.35 -1.72 -40.31
N ASN A 169 3.92 -0.92 -41.22
CA ASN A 169 5.27 -0.36 -41.14
C ASN A 169 5.31 1.14 -41.48
N ILE A 170 4.14 1.77 -41.55
CA ILE A 170 3.95 3.21 -41.73
C ILE A 170 3.35 3.75 -40.43
N PHE A 171 3.93 4.82 -39.89
CA PHE A 171 3.60 5.35 -38.56
C PHE A 171 3.10 6.80 -38.61
N GLY A 172 2.52 7.21 -39.74
CA GLY A 172 1.86 8.51 -39.88
C GLY A 172 0.60 8.59 -39.00
N ILE A 173 0.08 9.80 -38.80
CA ILE A 173 -1.22 10.02 -38.13
C ILE A 173 -2.30 9.19 -38.84
N ASP A 174 -3.22 8.60 -38.07
CA ASP A 174 -4.29 7.67 -38.47
C ASP A 174 -3.83 6.30 -39.00
N GLU A 175 -2.51 6.06 -39.12
CA GLU A 175 -2.00 4.75 -39.49
C GLU A 175 -2.22 3.74 -38.37
N THR A 176 -2.46 2.50 -38.78
CA THR A 176 -2.87 1.42 -37.89
C THR A 176 -1.89 0.26 -37.96
N VAL A 177 -1.47 -0.21 -36.79
CA VAL A 177 -0.68 -1.43 -36.65
C VAL A 177 -1.47 -2.52 -35.95
N LYS A 178 -1.31 -3.76 -36.41
CA LYS A 178 -1.97 -4.94 -35.85
C LYS A 178 -0.96 -5.94 -35.34
N TYR A 179 -1.20 -6.49 -34.16
CA TYR A 179 -0.33 -7.45 -33.51
C TYR A 179 -0.99 -8.82 -33.43
N SER A 180 -0.18 -9.86 -33.59
CA SER A 180 -0.58 -11.24 -33.31
C SER A 180 0.55 -11.99 -32.62
N CYS A 181 0.22 -12.96 -31.77
CA CYS A 181 1.23 -13.77 -31.08
C CYS A 181 1.54 -15.04 -31.88
N ASN A 182 2.82 -15.38 -31.95
CA ASN A 182 3.30 -16.56 -32.64
C ASN A 182 3.08 -17.82 -31.78
N SER A 183 3.04 -19.01 -32.42
CA SER A 183 3.00 -20.30 -31.72
C SER A 183 1.78 -20.46 -30.77
N ASN A 184 2.00 -20.94 -29.54
CA ASN A 184 1.00 -21.19 -28.50
C ASN A 184 0.88 -20.05 -27.46
N LEU A 185 1.41 -18.87 -27.77
CA LEU A 185 1.30 -17.69 -26.93
C LEU A 185 -0.05 -17.00 -27.15
N PHE A 186 -0.55 -16.32 -26.13
CA PHE A 186 -1.75 -15.49 -26.23
C PHE A 186 -1.39 -14.01 -26.09
N LEU A 187 -2.18 -13.15 -26.73
CA LEU A 187 -1.98 -11.71 -26.72
C LEU A 187 -2.59 -11.12 -25.45
N VAL A 188 -1.81 -10.28 -24.77
CA VAL A 188 -2.26 -9.40 -23.70
C VAL A 188 -2.11 -7.95 -24.15
N GLY A 189 -3.09 -7.11 -23.86
CA GLY A 189 -3.09 -5.71 -24.29
C GLY A 189 -3.85 -5.53 -25.61
N SER A 190 -3.41 -4.59 -26.45
CA SER A 190 -4.17 -4.20 -27.64
C SER A 190 -3.67 -4.91 -28.90
N SER A 191 -4.55 -5.65 -29.55
CA SER A 191 -4.28 -6.28 -30.85
C SER A 191 -4.18 -5.27 -31.99
N GLU A 192 -4.67 -4.04 -31.79
CA GLU A 192 -4.65 -2.97 -32.77
C GLU A 192 -4.36 -1.63 -32.09
N ARG A 193 -3.49 -0.82 -32.70
CA ARG A 193 -3.14 0.52 -32.25
C ARG A 193 -3.13 1.49 -33.43
N VAL A 194 -3.61 2.69 -33.20
CA VAL A 194 -3.74 3.76 -34.21
C VAL A 194 -2.89 4.95 -33.78
N CYS A 195 -2.17 5.56 -34.71
CA CYS A 195 -1.41 6.78 -34.43
C CYS A 195 -2.35 7.98 -34.31
N LEU A 196 -2.35 8.64 -33.15
CA LEU A 196 -3.18 9.81 -32.88
C LEU A 196 -2.48 11.11 -33.32
N GLU A 197 -3.25 12.17 -33.51
CA GLU A 197 -2.75 13.50 -33.92
C GLU A 197 -1.70 14.09 -32.97
N ASN A 198 -1.72 13.69 -31.69
CA ASN A 198 -0.74 14.10 -30.69
C ASN A 198 0.61 13.36 -30.80
N GLY A 199 0.81 12.55 -31.84
CA GLY A 199 2.02 11.78 -32.09
C GLY A 199 2.17 10.53 -31.21
N GLN A 200 1.09 10.06 -30.58
CA GLN A 200 1.10 8.87 -29.71
C GLN A 200 0.19 7.76 -30.24
N TRP A 201 0.59 6.52 -29.99
CA TRP A 201 -0.24 5.36 -30.30
C TRP A 201 -1.39 5.22 -29.32
N SER A 202 -2.58 4.97 -29.85
CA SER A 202 -3.77 4.63 -29.06
C SER A 202 -3.59 3.31 -28.31
N ASN A 203 -4.45 3.10 -27.31
CA ASN A 203 -4.55 1.89 -26.51
C ASN A 203 -3.22 1.42 -25.88
N LYS A 204 -3.17 0.19 -25.39
CA LYS A 204 -2.08 -0.35 -24.56
C LYS A 204 -1.04 -1.10 -25.41
N GLU A 205 0.23 -1.09 -24.98
CA GLU A 205 1.26 -1.91 -25.63
C GLU A 205 0.91 -3.41 -25.50
N PRO A 206 1.00 -4.20 -26.58
CA PRO A 206 0.74 -5.63 -26.49
C PRO A 206 1.92 -6.38 -25.89
N ALA A 207 1.64 -7.56 -25.36
CA ALA A 207 2.64 -8.55 -24.97
C ALA A 207 2.15 -9.94 -25.34
N CYS A 208 3.07 -10.86 -25.62
CA CYS A 208 2.76 -12.26 -25.88
C CYS A 208 3.25 -13.13 -24.75
N TYR A 209 2.34 -13.88 -24.12
CA TYR A 209 2.63 -14.67 -22.94
C TYR A 209 2.30 -16.14 -23.12
N TYR A 210 3.01 -16.99 -22.39
CA TYR A 210 2.64 -18.40 -22.23
C TYR A 210 1.57 -18.53 -21.14
N LYS A 211 0.82 -19.64 -21.17
CA LYS A 211 -0.17 -19.94 -20.12
C LYS A 211 0.40 -20.12 -18.71
N HIS A 212 1.72 -20.22 -18.56
CA HIS A 212 2.40 -20.29 -17.26
C HIS A 212 3.08 -18.97 -16.87
N THR A 213 2.99 -17.93 -17.71
CA THR A 213 3.45 -16.58 -17.37
C THR A 213 2.60 -15.99 -16.25
N TYR A 214 3.25 -15.26 -15.35
CA TYR A 214 2.60 -14.54 -14.25
C TYR A 214 3.27 -13.19 -14.00
N ASP A 215 2.54 -12.30 -13.35
CA ASP A 215 2.98 -11.02 -12.83
C ASP A 215 3.49 -11.20 -11.40
N THR A 216 4.66 -10.64 -11.12
CA THR A 216 5.26 -10.63 -9.77
C THR A 216 4.60 -9.57 -8.90
N SER A 217 4.67 -9.72 -7.58
CA SER A 217 4.13 -8.75 -6.62
C SER A 217 4.62 -7.32 -6.91
N LEU A 218 5.91 -7.18 -7.24
CA LEU A 218 6.54 -5.91 -7.59
C LEU A 218 6.00 -5.30 -8.89
N GLU A 219 5.80 -6.11 -9.93
CA GLU A 219 5.22 -5.61 -11.20
C GLU A 219 3.78 -5.14 -10.96
N VAL A 220 3.00 -5.91 -10.18
CA VAL A 220 1.62 -5.52 -9.87
C VAL A 220 1.59 -4.27 -9.01
N SER A 221 2.43 -4.16 -7.97
CA SER A 221 2.47 -2.99 -7.08
C SER A 221 2.90 -1.73 -7.82
N GLN A 222 3.83 -1.82 -8.76
CA GLN A 222 4.22 -0.68 -9.61
C GLN A 222 3.09 -0.22 -10.54
N GLU A 223 2.42 -1.14 -11.22
CA GLU A 223 1.43 -0.81 -12.24
C GLU A 223 0.06 -0.45 -11.65
N PHE A 224 -0.45 -1.27 -10.72
CA PHE A 224 -1.71 -1.02 -10.02
C PHE A 224 -1.56 0.03 -8.93
N GLY A 225 -0.49 -0.04 -8.14
CA GLY A 225 -0.24 0.87 -7.02
C GLY A 225 -0.03 2.31 -7.47
N SER A 226 0.68 2.53 -8.59
CA SER A 226 0.82 3.88 -9.15
C SER A 226 -0.52 4.45 -9.63
N SER A 227 -1.31 3.67 -10.37
CA SER A 227 -2.60 4.13 -10.87
C SER A 227 -3.61 4.41 -9.76
N ILE A 228 -3.68 3.56 -8.72
CA ILE A 228 -4.60 3.78 -7.60
C ILE A 228 -4.14 4.97 -6.73
N ARG A 229 -2.83 5.13 -6.49
CA ARG A 229 -2.29 6.27 -5.75
C ARG A 229 -2.55 7.58 -6.45
N ASP A 230 -2.35 7.64 -7.77
CA ASP A 230 -2.55 8.87 -8.53
C ASP A 230 -4.02 9.33 -8.47
N ARG A 231 -4.95 8.41 -8.24
CA ARG A 231 -6.37 8.71 -7.97
C ARG A 231 -6.60 9.17 -6.54
N LEU A 232 -5.93 8.55 -5.57
CA LEU A 232 -6.05 8.87 -4.14
C LEU A 232 -5.32 10.16 -3.73
N THR A 233 -4.47 10.70 -4.60
CA THR A 233 -3.66 11.90 -4.32
C THR A 233 -4.40 13.16 -4.79
N PRO A 234 -4.77 14.09 -3.90
CA PRO A 234 -5.48 15.32 -4.28
C PRO A 234 -4.67 16.18 -5.26
N SER A 235 -5.39 16.89 -6.13
CA SER A 235 -4.85 17.68 -7.25
C SER A 235 -3.80 18.75 -6.89
N GLU A 236 -3.70 19.19 -5.63
CA GLU A 236 -2.83 20.30 -5.20
C GLU A 236 -1.37 19.87 -4.91
N SER A 237 -1.06 18.58 -4.84
CA SER A 237 0.17 18.12 -4.17
C SER A 237 1.44 17.93 -5.02
N LEU A 238 1.39 17.98 -6.36
CA LEU A 238 2.60 17.75 -7.19
C LEU A 238 2.56 18.49 -8.53
N ASN A 239 3.52 19.41 -8.74
CA ASN A 239 3.90 19.98 -10.03
C ASN A 239 4.78 19.00 -10.82
N ASP A 240 4.21 17.87 -11.28
CA ASP A 240 4.93 16.93 -12.17
C ASP A 240 4.33 16.95 -13.59
N PRO A 241 5.08 17.44 -14.61
CA PRO A 241 4.62 17.51 -16.00
C PRO A 241 4.35 16.14 -16.67
N LEU A 242 4.85 15.01 -16.13
CA LEU A 242 4.64 13.68 -16.71
C LEU A 242 3.29 13.04 -16.30
N SER A 243 2.61 13.61 -15.31
CA SER A 243 1.37 13.09 -14.71
C SER A 243 0.07 13.68 -15.29
N VAL A 244 0.17 14.48 -16.35
CA VAL A 244 -0.92 15.30 -16.92
C VAL A 244 -2.06 14.49 -17.57
N LYS A 245 -1.92 13.16 -17.73
CA LYS A 245 -2.91 12.31 -18.41
C LYS A 245 -3.91 11.58 -17.53
N MET A 246 -3.77 11.60 -16.21
CA MET A 246 -4.71 10.94 -15.30
C MET A 246 -5.52 11.96 -14.51
N ILE A 247 -6.85 11.83 -14.53
CA ILE A 247 -7.75 12.72 -13.79
C ILE A 247 -7.64 12.36 -12.31
N ARG A 248 -7.14 13.31 -11.51
CA ARG A 248 -7.03 13.22 -10.05
C ARG A 248 -8.40 13.53 -9.42
N ILE A 249 -8.69 12.88 -8.29
CA ILE A 249 -9.92 13.15 -7.55
C ILE A 249 -9.83 14.59 -7.01
N SER A 250 -10.83 15.41 -7.35
CA SER A 250 -10.94 16.77 -6.80
C SER A 250 -11.12 16.67 -5.28
N LYS A 251 -10.78 17.72 -4.53
CA LYS A 251 -10.93 17.77 -3.06
C LYS A 251 -12.35 17.41 -2.57
N ASN A 252 -13.34 17.40 -3.47
CA ASN A 252 -14.75 17.06 -3.24
C ASN A 252 -15.26 15.80 -4.01
N GLY A 253 -14.43 15.11 -4.78
CA GLY A 253 -14.85 13.95 -5.58
C GLY A 253 -15.01 12.67 -4.73
N THR A 254 -16.05 11.89 -5.01
CA THR A 254 -16.34 10.63 -4.28
C THR A 254 -15.66 9.44 -4.96
N LEU A 255 -14.91 8.63 -4.21
CA LEU A 255 -14.35 7.37 -4.71
C LEU A 255 -15.23 6.19 -4.28
N ASN A 256 -15.70 5.40 -5.24
CA ASN A 256 -16.46 4.16 -4.99
C ASN A 256 -15.62 2.96 -5.45
N ILE A 257 -15.32 2.04 -4.53
CA ILE A 257 -14.51 0.85 -4.79
C ILE A 257 -15.40 -0.38 -4.66
N TYR A 258 -15.47 -1.19 -5.71
CA TYR A 258 -16.23 -2.43 -5.77
C TYR A 258 -15.25 -3.59 -5.86
N ILE A 259 -15.28 -4.50 -4.89
CA ILE A 259 -14.37 -5.64 -4.81
C ILE A 259 -15.20 -6.91 -4.86
N ALA A 260 -14.88 -7.80 -5.80
CA ALA A 260 -15.46 -9.14 -5.83
C ALA A 260 -14.39 -10.23 -5.90
N VAL A 261 -14.55 -11.26 -5.07
CA VAL A 261 -13.66 -12.42 -5.03
C VAL A 261 -14.46 -13.66 -5.41
N ASP A 262 -13.97 -14.37 -6.42
CA ASP A 262 -14.50 -15.66 -6.82
C ASP A 262 -14.18 -16.70 -5.73
N ILE A 263 -15.19 -17.47 -5.33
CA ILE A 263 -15.10 -18.53 -4.33
C ILE A 263 -15.65 -19.86 -4.87
N SER A 264 -15.80 -19.96 -6.19
CA SER A 264 -16.24 -21.17 -6.86
C SER A 264 -15.26 -22.33 -6.65
N GLU A 265 -15.64 -23.54 -7.05
CA GLU A 265 -14.86 -24.76 -6.78
C GLU A 265 -13.42 -24.75 -7.32
N SER A 266 -13.09 -23.84 -8.25
CA SER A 266 -11.73 -23.68 -8.75
C SER A 266 -10.78 -22.95 -7.78
N ILE A 267 -11.31 -22.39 -6.69
CA ILE A 267 -10.58 -21.60 -5.68
C ILE A 267 -10.63 -22.31 -4.32
N GLU A 268 -9.46 -22.49 -3.71
CA GLU A 268 -9.32 -23.22 -2.45
C GLU A 268 -9.84 -22.39 -1.27
N GLU A 269 -10.18 -23.03 -0.14
CA GLU A 269 -10.64 -22.29 1.06
C GLU A 269 -9.51 -21.42 1.64
N GLU A 270 -8.27 -21.90 1.57
CA GLU A 270 -7.09 -21.14 1.96
C GLU A 270 -6.93 -19.86 1.12
N ASP A 271 -7.22 -19.92 -0.18
CA ASP A 271 -7.18 -18.79 -1.09
C ASP A 271 -8.21 -17.71 -0.73
N VAL A 272 -9.38 -18.09 -0.23
CA VAL A 272 -10.40 -17.14 0.25
C VAL A 272 -9.88 -16.39 1.48
N GLU A 273 -9.29 -17.09 2.45
CA GLU A 273 -8.71 -16.44 3.64
C GLU A 273 -7.55 -15.50 3.28
N LYS A 274 -6.74 -15.88 2.29
CA LYS A 274 -5.69 -15.00 1.76
C LYS A 274 -6.28 -13.79 1.04
N ALA A 275 -7.32 -13.96 0.24
CA ALA A 275 -8.03 -12.86 -0.42
C ALA A 275 -8.62 -11.87 0.60
N LYS A 276 -9.25 -12.37 1.69
CA LYS A 276 -9.74 -11.54 2.81
C LYS A 276 -8.62 -10.68 3.39
N LYS A 277 -7.46 -11.29 3.69
CA LYS A 277 -6.29 -10.57 4.23
C LYS A 277 -5.74 -9.54 3.24
N ALA A 278 -5.66 -9.88 1.95
CA ALA A 278 -5.26 -8.94 0.91
C ALA A 278 -6.22 -7.74 0.86
N ILE A 279 -7.53 -7.97 0.82
CA ILE A 279 -8.55 -6.89 0.83
C ILE A 279 -8.40 -5.99 2.05
N ILE A 280 -8.24 -6.58 3.25
CA ILE A 280 -8.03 -5.81 4.48
C ILE A 280 -6.75 -4.97 4.38
N THR A 281 -5.68 -5.53 3.80
CA THR A 281 -4.41 -4.82 3.58
C THR A 281 -4.60 -3.66 2.61
N LEU A 282 -5.31 -3.87 1.49
CA LEU A 282 -5.65 -2.81 0.55
C LEU A 282 -6.45 -1.68 1.21
N ILE A 283 -7.49 -2.00 1.97
CA ILE A 283 -8.32 -1.01 2.69
C ILE A 283 -7.46 -0.19 3.66
N ARG A 284 -6.59 -0.84 4.45
CA ARG A 284 -5.67 -0.16 5.36
C ARG A 284 -4.73 0.79 4.62
N LYS A 285 -4.18 0.35 3.49
CA LYS A 285 -3.29 1.16 2.68
C LYS A 285 -4.02 2.37 2.10
N ILE A 286 -5.17 2.18 1.46
CA ILE A 286 -5.96 3.28 0.91
C ILE A 286 -6.32 4.31 2.01
N SER A 287 -6.64 3.87 3.23
CA SER A 287 -6.95 4.76 4.35
C SER A 287 -5.77 5.59 4.90
N SER A 288 -4.54 5.34 4.44
CA SER A 288 -3.41 6.21 4.78
C SER A 288 -3.44 7.55 4.02
N PHE A 289 -4.17 7.60 2.90
CA PHE A 289 -4.43 8.82 2.14
C PHE A 289 -5.60 9.62 2.73
N THR A 290 -5.74 10.87 2.29
CA THR A 290 -6.78 11.79 2.76
C THR A 290 -8.17 11.50 2.16
N VAL A 291 -8.28 10.50 1.28
CA VAL A 291 -9.52 10.14 0.58
C VAL A 291 -10.22 9.01 1.33
N ASN A 292 -11.50 9.20 1.62
CA ASN A 292 -12.37 8.20 2.25
C ASN A 292 -13.29 7.56 1.19
N PRO A 293 -12.91 6.41 0.61
CA PRO A 293 -13.75 5.72 -0.36
C PRO A 293 -14.94 4.99 0.27
N ASN A 294 -15.99 4.82 -0.53
CA ASN A 294 -17.11 3.94 -0.23
C ASN A 294 -16.82 2.55 -0.81
N TYR A 295 -17.19 1.49 -0.10
CA TYR A 295 -16.88 0.12 -0.50
C TYR A 295 -18.12 -0.72 -0.76
N GLU A 296 -18.11 -1.46 -1.87
CA GLU A 296 -18.92 -2.66 -2.07
C GLU A 296 -17.95 -3.84 -2.03
N ILE A 297 -18.14 -4.82 -1.12
CA ILE A 297 -17.28 -6.01 -1.05
C ILE A 297 -18.16 -7.24 -1.06
N ALA A 298 -17.88 -8.15 -2.00
CA ALA A 298 -18.64 -9.37 -2.15
C ALA A 298 -17.74 -10.57 -2.48
N PHE A 299 -18.23 -11.76 -2.15
CA PHE A 299 -17.70 -13.02 -2.62
C PHE A 299 -18.75 -13.66 -3.53
N PHE A 300 -18.35 -14.43 -4.54
CA PHE A 300 -19.32 -14.99 -5.48
C PHE A 300 -18.97 -16.39 -5.99
N SER A 301 -20.00 -17.15 -6.31
CA SER A 301 -19.94 -18.41 -7.07
C SER A 301 -21.11 -18.44 -8.04
N SER A 302 -22.09 -19.33 -7.87
CA SER A 302 -23.40 -19.24 -8.52
C SER A 302 -24.34 -18.24 -7.83
N GLU A 303 -23.94 -17.77 -6.67
CA GLU A 303 -24.64 -16.79 -5.84
C GLU A 303 -23.71 -15.61 -5.53
N PHE A 304 -24.30 -14.48 -5.16
CA PHE A 304 -23.59 -13.26 -4.76
C PHE A 304 -23.72 -13.06 -3.25
N TYR A 305 -22.59 -13.13 -2.53
CA TYR A 305 -22.52 -12.97 -1.09
C TYR A 305 -22.01 -11.56 -0.78
N GLU A 306 -22.94 -10.63 -0.58
CA GLU A 306 -22.64 -9.26 -0.16
C GLU A 306 -22.08 -9.26 1.28
N VAL A 307 -20.89 -8.68 1.46
CA VAL A 307 -20.21 -8.57 2.75
C VAL A 307 -20.22 -7.13 3.24
N VAL A 308 -19.98 -6.18 2.34
CA VAL A 308 -20.06 -4.74 2.63
C VAL A 308 -20.91 -4.09 1.56
N ASN A 309 -21.91 -3.32 1.99
CA ASN A 309 -22.87 -2.66 1.12
C ASN A 309 -22.52 -1.19 0.95
N ILE A 310 -22.23 -0.78 -0.28
CA ILE A 310 -21.81 0.60 -0.57
C ILE A 310 -22.88 1.64 -0.28
N LEU A 311 -24.16 1.25 -0.23
CA LEU A 311 -25.27 2.16 0.04
C LEU A 311 -25.28 2.66 1.49
N ASP A 312 -24.64 1.93 2.41
CA ASP A 312 -24.55 2.30 3.83
C ASP A 312 -23.74 3.58 4.03
N PHE A 313 -22.75 3.84 3.17
CA PHE A 313 -21.92 5.05 3.22
C PHE A 313 -22.66 6.32 2.81
N PHE A 314 -23.82 6.18 2.18
CA PHE A 314 -24.66 7.32 1.81
C PHE A 314 -25.76 7.61 2.84
N ASN A 315 -25.83 6.84 3.93
CA ASN A 315 -26.74 7.06 5.05
C ASN A 315 -26.19 8.14 6.01
N GLU A 316 -27.02 8.63 6.93
CA GLU A 316 -26.60 9.68 7.90
C GLU A 316 -25.56 9.18 8.94
N GLN A 317 -25.40 7.85 9.07
CA GLN A 317 -24.40 7.24 9.93
C GLN A 317 -23.10 6.98 9.17
N GLN A 318 -21.98 7.43 9.73
CA GLN A 318 -20.65 7.09 9.22
C GLN A 318 -20.34 5.62 9.51
N VAL A 319 -19.96 4.87 8.47
CA VAL A 319 -19.48 3.50 8.60
C VAL A 319 -18.01 3.54 9.05
N GLU A 320 -17.75 3.12 10.29
CA GLU A 320 -16.37 3.06 10.79
C GLU A 320 -15.56 1.99 10.05
N ARG A 321 -14.31 2.31 9.68
CA ARG A 321 -13.40 1.38 8.99
C ARG A 321 -13.13 0.10 9.78
N SER A 322 -13.01 0.21 11.10
CA SER A 322 -12.87 -0.93 12.02
C SER A 322 -14.00 -1.95 11.81
N THR A 323 -15.22 -1.46 11.58
CA THR A 323 -16.40 -2.28 11.27
C THR A 323 -16.24 -2.99 9.93
N ILE A 324 -15.81 -2.30 8.87
CA ILE A 324 -15.56 -2.92 7.55
C ILE A 324 -14.53 -4.06 7.67
N ILE A 325 -13.39 -3.78 8.31
CA ILE A 325 -12.32 -4.77 8.51
C ILE A 325 -12.84 -5.99 9.28
N ASN A 326 -13.59 -5.75 10.36
CA ASN A 326 -14.15 -6.83 11.18
C ASN A 326 -15.20 -7.65 10.41
N ILE A 327 -16.05 -7.03 9.59
CA ILE A 327 -17.05 -7.75 8.79
C ILE A 327 -16.35 -8.63 7.75
N VAL A 328 -15.35 -8.09 7.05
CA VAL A 328 -14.57 -8.87 6.07
C VAL A 328 -13.81 -10.00 6.74
N ASP A 329 -13.14 -9.78 7.86
CA ASP A 329 -12.35 -10.80 8.58
C ASP A 329 -13.22 -11.94 9.11
N ASN A 330 -14.42 -11.62 9.61
CA ASN A 330 -15.34 -12.61 10.19
C ASN A 330 -16.23 -13.30 9.16
N PHE A 331 -16.19 -12.91 7.88
CA PHE A 331 -16.97 -13.57 6.83
C PHE A 331 -16.59 -15.06 6.70
N LYS A 332 -17.62 -15.91 6.62
CA LYS A 332 -17.50 -17.37 6.47
C LYS A 332 -18.37 -17.85 5.33
N ILE A 333 -17.94 -18.93 4.68
CA ILE A 333 -18.67 -19.58 3.60
C ILE A 333 -19.33 -20.83 4.16
N ASP A 334 -20.66 -20.87 4.17
CA ASP A 334 -21.41 -22.02 4.71
C ASP A 334 -21.54 -23.18 3.70
N GLN A 335 -21.62 -22.90 2.39
CA GLN A 335 -21.66 -23.92 1.32
C GLN A 335 -21.00 -23.39 0.04
N LYS A 336 -20.07 -24.16 -0.54
CA LYS A 336 -19.49 -23.86 -1.86
C LYS A 336 -20.35 -24.47 -2.96
N ASN A 337 -20.94 -23.63 -3.81
CA ASN A 337 -21.63 -24.07 -5.01
C ASN A 337 -20.65 -24.28 -6.17
N THR A 338 -21.00 -25.20 -7.08
CA THR A 338 -20.14 -25.60 -8.22
C THR A 338 -20.23 -24.67 -9.44
N GLY A 339 -21.20 -23.76 -9.45
CA GLY A 339 -21.38 -22.79 -10.53
C GLY A 339 -20.57 -21.52 -10.30
N THR A 340 -20.27 -20.82 -11.39
CA THR A 340 -19.60 -19.52 -11.41
C THR A 340 -20.38 -18.58 -12.32
N ASP A 341 -20.98 -17.55 -11.74
CA ASP A 341 -21.76 -16.52 -12.45
C ASP A 341 -21.06 -15.15 -12.30
N LEU A 342 -20.14 -14.87 -13.24
CA LEU A 342 -19.40 -13.60 -13.24
C LEU A 342 -20.28 -12.42 -13.68
N ASP A 343 -21.31 -12.64 -14.50
CA ASP A 343 -22.22 -11.58 -14.93
C ASP A 343 -23.14 -11.12 -13.78
N LEU A 344 -23.48 -12.01 -12.85
CA LEU A 344 -24.22 -11.66 -11.62
C LEU A 344 -23.47 -10.60 -10.79
N VAL A 345 -22.14 -10.66 -10.72
CA VAL A 345 -21.32 -9.67 -10.02
C VAL A 345 -21.48 -8.29 -10.65
N PHE A 346 -21.28 -8.19 -11.97
CA PHE A 346 -21.42 -6.92 -12.68
C PHE A 346 -22.85 -6.38 -12.65
N LYS A 347 -23.87 -7.25 -12.65
CA LYS A 347 -25.28 -6.84 -12.49
C LYS A 347 -25.51 -6.19 -11.12
N ASN A 348 -25.04 -6.81 -10.05
CA ASN A 348 -25.15 -6.23 -8.71
C ASN A 348 -24.43 -4.89 -8.62
N PHE A 349 -23.20 -4.78 -9.13
CA PHE A 349 -22.46 -3.51 -9.14
C PHE A 349 -23.18 -2.43 -9.96
N LEU A 350 -23.71 -2.77 -11.13
CA LEU A 350 -24.51 -1.87 -11.96
C LEU A 350 -25.75 -1.37 -11.21
N ASP A 351 -26.45 -2.26 -10.50
CA ASP A 351 -27.63 -1.89 -9.71
C ASP A 351 -27.25 -0.94 -8.57
N LYS A 352 -26.16 -1.21 -7.83
CA LYS A 352 -25.63 -0.28 -6.80
C LYS A 352 -25.32 1.09 -7.38
N MET A 353 -24.64 1.15 -8.53
CA MET A 353 -24.34 2.41 -9.22
C MET A 353 -25.61 3.16 -9.62
N ALA A 354 -26.64 2.45 -10.10
CA ALA A 354 -27.93 3.04 -10.45
C ALA A 354 -28.61 3.66 -9.22
N PHE A 355 -28.63 2.95 -8.08
CA PHE A 355 -29.17 3.46 -6.82
C PHE A 355 -28.41 4.69 -6.32
N ILE A 356 -27.08 4.67 -6.36
CA ILE A 356 -26.26 5.83 -5.98
C ILE A 356 -26.62 7.02 -6.87
N LYS A 357 -26.66 6.85 -8.20
CA LYS A 357 -27.03 7.90 -9.15
C LYS A 357 -28.41 8.48 -8.86
N GLN A 358 -29.39 7.63 -8.53
CA GLN A 358 -30.73 8.06 -8.15
C GLN A 358 -30.73 8.89 -6.86
N ARG A 359 -29.92 8.48 -5.87
CA ARG A 359 -29.85 9.12 -4.55
C ARG A 359 -29.15 10.47 -4.57
N VAL A 360 -28.00 10.58 -5.26
CA VAL A 360 -27.20 11.82 -5.26
C VAL A 360 -27.55 12.77 -6.41
N GLY A 361 -28.26 12.28 -7.42
CA GLY A 361 -28.58 13.01 -8.65
C GLY A 361 -27.45 12.98 -9.67
N THR A 362 -27.79 13.21 -10.95
CA THR A 362 -26.87 13.06 -12.08
C THR A 362 -25.63 13.95 -11.99
N GLU A 363 -25.76 15.21 -11.58
CA GLU A 363 -24.61 16.14 -11.56
C GLU A 363 -23.56 15.73 -10.53
N LYS A 364 -23.97 15.38 -9.31
CA LYS A 364 -23.04 14.87 -8.29
C LYS A 364 -22.44 13.52 -8.69
N PHE A 365 -23.25 12.65 -9.28
CA PHE A 365 -22.76 11.36 -9.76
C PHE A 365 -21.67 11.50 -10.85
N LYS A 366 -21.67 12.58 -11.65
CA LYS A 366 -20.58 12.84 -12.61
C LYS A 366 -19.23 13.08 -11.95
N GLU A 367 -19.21 13.47 -10.67
CA GLU A 367 -18.00 13.69 -9.88
C GLU A 367 -17.53 12.41 -9.17
N HIS A 368 -18.30 11.31 -9.27
CA HIS A 368 -17.94 10.03 -8.66
C HIS A 368 -16.97 9.25 -9.56
N HIS A 369 -15.89 8.77 -8.97
CA HIS A 369 -14.97 7.82 -9.57
C HIS A 369 -15.33 6.41 -9.13
N HIS A 370 -15.30 5.45 -10.05
CA HIS A 370 -15.64 4.07 -9.80
C HIS A 370 -14.46 3.15 -10.13
N VAL A 371 -14.04 2.35 -9.17
CA VAL A 371 -12.97 1.36 -9.33
C VAL A 371 -13.54 -0.02 -9.02
N ILE A 372 -13.55 -0.91 -9.99
CA ILE A 372 -13.95 -2.31 -9.84
C ILE A 372 -12.68 -3.16 -9.78
N ILE A 373 -12.57 -4.01 -8.78
CA ILE A 373 -11.45 -4.94 -8.56
C ILE A 373 -12.02 -6.35 -8.46
N LEU A 374 -11.62 -7.22 -9.38
CA LEU A 374 -12.10 -8.60 -9.43
C LEU A 374 -10.95 -9.59 -9.29
N PHE A 375 -11.16 -10.61 -8.46
CA PHE A 375 -10.28 -11.77 -8.33
C PHE A 375 -11.02 -13.00 -8.83
N THR A 376 -10.63 -13.57 -9.97
CA THR A 376 -11.33 -14.71 -10.59
C THR A 376 -10.41 -15.44 -11.56
N ASP A 377 -10.69 -16.70 -11.86
CA ASP A 377 -10.03 -17.43 -12.94
C ASP A 377 -10.73 -17.24 -14.30
N GLY A 378 -11.92 -16.63 -14.32
CA GLY A 378 -12.75 -16.43 -15.51
C GLY A 378 -13.53 -17.66 -15.97
N ALA A 379 -13.57 -18.73 -15.16
CA ALA A 379 -14.26 -19.98 -15.49
C ALA A 379 -15.79 -19.92 -15.32
N TYR A 380 -16.43 -18.84 -15.77
CA TYR A 380 -17.88 -18.69 -15.61
C TYR A 380 -18.65 -19.67 -16.51
N ASN A 381 -19.66 -20.31 -15.92
CA ASN A 381 -20.49 -21.33 -16.57
C ASN A 381 -22.00 -21.07 -16.37
N MET A 382 -22.36 -19.98 -15.69
CA MET A 382 -23.72 -19.49 -15.44
C MET A 382 -23.82 -18.01 -15.84
N GLY A 383 -25.05 -17.49 -15.96
CA GLY A 383 -25.32 -16.06 -16.22
C GLY A 383 -25.08 -15.56 -17.65
N GLY A 384 -24.18 -16.21 -18.39
CA GLY A 384 -23.77 -15.80 -19.73
C GLY A 384 -22.55 -14.87 -19.71
N SER A 385 -22.22 -14.28 -20.86
CA SER A 385 -21.05 -13.39 -20.96
C SER A 385 -21.30 -12.08 -20.19
N PRO A 386 -20.34 -11.60 -19.38
CA PRO A 386 -20.44 -10.34 -18.64
C PRO A 386 -20.23 -9.07 -19.48
N VAL A 387 -19.73 -9.20 -20.71
CA VAL A 387 -19.41 -8.08 -21.62
C VAL A 387 -20.57 -7.08 -21.82
N PRO A 388 -21.83 -7.54 -22.06
CA PRO A 388 -22.96 -6.62 -22.20
C PRO A 388 -23.24 -5.80 -20.93
N THR A 389 -23.06 -6.38 -19.75
CA THR A 389 -23.27 -5.69 -18.48
C THR A 389 -22.15 -4.68 -18.20
N VAL A 390 -20.89 -5.02 -18.49
CA VAL A 390 -19.77 -4.07 -18.45
C VAL A 390 -20.01 -2.89 -19.38
N THR A 391 -20.57 -3.13 -20.58
CA THR A 391 -20.94 -2.06 -21.51
C THR A 391 -21.99 -1.12 -20.91
N ARG A 392 -22.98 -1.66 -20.18
CA ARG A 392 -23.98 -0.85 -19.47
C ARG A 392 -23.37 -0.01 -18.34
N ILE A 393 -22.39 -0.55 -17.62
CA ILE A 393 -21.62 0.19 -16.60
C ILE A 393 -20.88 1.36 -17.25
N LYS A 394 -20.14 1.11 -18.34
CA LYS A 394 -19.44 2.14 -19.13
C LYS A 394 -20.41 3.26 -19.55
N ASN A 395 -21.54 2.89 -20.15
CA ASN A 395 -22.57 3.85 -20.58
C ASN A 395 -23.12 4.69 -19.41
N MET A 396 -23.31 4.08 -18.22
CA MET A 396 -23.79 4.79 -17.03
C MET A 396 -22.78 5.81 -16.52
N VAL A 397 -21.50 5.45 -16.41
CA VAL A 397 -20.44 6.30 -15.86
C VAL A 397 -20.01 7.38 -16.87
N TYR A 398 -19.98 7.03 -18.16
CA TYR A 398 -19.62 7.94 -19.24
C TYR A 398 -20.80 8.80 -19.73
N MET A 399 -21.97 8.71 -19.10
CA MET A 399 -23.17 9.49 -19.45
C MET A 399 -23.60 9.33 -20.92
N ASN A 400 -23.46 8.12 -21.49
CA ASN A 400 -23.68 7.81 -22.91
C ASN A 400 -22.85 8.67 -23.90
N GLN A 401 -21.78 9.31 -23.44
CA GLN A 401 -20.82 10.00 -24.32
C GLN A 401 -19.80 8.96 -24.80
N THR A 402 -20.01 8.42 -26.00
CA THR A 402 -19.01 7.62 -26.72
C THR A 402 -18.06 8.57 -27.45
N GLY A 403 -16.75 8.35 -27.33
CA GLY A 403 -15.65 9.30 -27.56
C GLY A 403 -15.43 9.89 -28.96
N GLU A 404 -16.47 10.33 -29.67
CA GLU A 404 -16.33 11.06 -30.95
C GLU A 404 -16.50 12.59 -30.82
N GLN A 405 -16.81 13.11 -29.64
CA GLN A 405 -16.78 14.56 -29.38
C GLN A 405 -15.68 14.91 -28.38
N GLU A 406 -14.62 15.52 -28.91
CA GLU A 406 -13.33 15.89 -28.30
C GLU A 406 -13.37 16.73 -27.01
N THR A 407 -14.52 17.08 -26.43
CA THR A 407 -14.55 18.10 -25.37
C THR A 407 -14.40 17.59 -23.94
N GLN A 408 -14.44 16.28 -23.64
CA GLN A 408 -13.88 15.66 -22.41
C GLN A 408 -14.22 14.16 -22.34
N SER A 409 -13.26 13.27 -22.64
CA SER A 409 -13.43 11.82 -22.44
C SER A 409 -13.62 11.50 -20.95
N ARG A 410 -14.71 10.80 -20.61
CA ARG A 410 -15.03 10.39 -19.22
C ARG A 410 -14.40 9.04 -18.83
N GLU A 411 -13.51 8.50 -19.64
CA GLU A 411 -12.82 7.22 -19.39
C GLU A 411 -12.10 7.17 -18.04
N ALA A 412 -11.64 8.32 -17.54
CA ALA A 412 -10.96 8.43 -16.25
C ALA A 412 -11.83 8.12 -15.02
N TYR A 413 -13.16 8.10 -15.16
CA TYR A 413 -14.09 7.91 -14.05
C TYR A 413 -14.44 6.44 -13.79
N LEU A 414 -13.94 5.51 -14.61
CA LEU A 414 -14.16 4.08 -14.44
C LEU A 414 -12.89 3.29 -14.70
N ASP A 415 -12.45 2.54 -13.71
CA ASP A 415 -11.41 1.52 -13.85
C ASP A 415 -11.97 0.15 -13.47
N ILE A 416 -11.64 -0.85 -14.27
CA ILE A 416 -11.95 -2.25 -14.00
C ILE A 416 -10.63 -3.01 -14.03
N TYR A 417 -10.19 -3.43 -12.87
CA TYR A 417 -9.02 -4.26 -12.63
C TYR A 417 -9.43 -5.71 -12.46
N ILE A 418 -8.73 -6.61 -13.16
CA ILE A 418 -8.90 -8.05 -13.01
C ILE A 418 -7.55 -8.66 -12.61
N PHE A 419 -7.57 -9.27 -11.43
CA PHE A 419 -6.51 -10.11 -10.90
C PHE A 419 -6.88 -11.57 -11.18
N ALA A 420 -6.43 -12.04 -12.34
CA ALA A 420 -6.62 -13.40 -12.78
C ALA A 420 -5.78 -14.36 -11.95
N THR A 421 -6.44 -15.26 -11.24
CA THR A 421 -5.80 -16.17 -10.27
C THR A 421 -6.45 -17.54 -10.38
N GLY A 422 -5.77 -18.57 -9.86
CA GLY A 422 -6.27 -19.94 -9.88
C GLY A 422 -5.53 -20.85 -10.86
N ASN A 423 -6.10 -22.05 -11.02
CA ASN A 423 -5.40 -23.15 -11.65
C ASN A 423 -5.58 -23.21 -13.18
N ASN A 424 -6.69 -22.71 -13.71
CA ASN A 424 -6.98 -22.64 -15.13
C ASN A 424 -7.61 -21.27 -15.44
N ILE A 425 -6.78 -20.33 -15.90
CA ILE A 425 -7.22 -18.96 -16.21
C ILE A 425 -7.78 -18.90 -17.65
N PHE A 426 -8.91 -18.23 -17.81
CA PHE A 426 -9.59 -17.97 -19.09
C PHE A 426 -9.31 -16.53 -19.57
N ASP A 427 -8.10 -16.30 -20.08
CA ASP A 427 -7.61 -14.97 -20.47
C ASP A 427 -8.49 -14.24 -21.50
N GLU A 428 -8.92 -14.96 -22.53
CA GLU A 428 -9.70 -14.41 -23.65
C GLU A 428 -11.06 -13.88 -23.19
N ASP A 429 -11.61 -14.46 -22.12
CA ASP A 429 -12.89 -14.07 -21.53
C ASP A 429 -12.74 -12.89 -20.55
N LEU A 430 -11.61 -12.79 -19.85
CA LEU A 430 -11.37 -11.77 -18.84
C LEU A 430 -10.85 -10.45 -19.41
N GLN A 431 -9.95 -10.51 -20.39
CA GLN A 431 -9.31 -9.31 -20.95
C GLN A 431 -10.31 -8.28 -21.52
N PRO A 432 -11.41 -8.65 -22.21
CA PRO A 432 -12.38 -7.67 -22.71
C PRO A 432 -13.13 -6.88 -21.62
N LEU A 433 -13.08 -7.33 -20.36
CA LEU A 433 -13.82 -6.75 -19.25
C LEU A 433 -13.08 -5.59 -18.58
N VAL A 434 -11.76 -5.49 -18.75
CA VAL A 434 -10.96 -4.42 -18.13
C VAL A 434 -11.15 -3.09 -18.86
N THR A 435 -11.01 -1.98 -18.15
CA THR A 435 -11.07 -0.62 -18.70
C THR A 435 -10.38 0.35 -17.74
N GLY A 436 -9.96 1.52 -18.23
CA GLY A 436 -9.42 2.58 -17.38
C GLY A 436 -8.16 3.24 -17.93
N LEU A 437 -7.83 4.40 -17.36
CA LEU A 437 -6.64 5.18 -17.72
C LEU A 437 -5.43 4.66 -16.93
N GLY A 438 -4.49 4.05 -17.65
CA GLY A 438 -3.27 3.52 -17.08
C GLY A 438 -2.68 2.40 -17.95
N PRO A 439 -1.41 2.05 -17.70
CA PRO A 439 -0.67 1.10 -18.54
C PRO A 439 -1.26 -0.31 -18.52
N LYS A 440 -1.73 -0.79 -17.36
CA LYS A 440 -2.17 -2.18 -17.18
C LYS A 440 -3.33 -2.32 -16.20
N HIS A 441 -4.29 -3.18 -16.55
CA HIS A 441 -5.50 -3.42 -15.73
C HIS A 441 -5.86 -4.92 -15.63
N TYR A 442 -5.14 -5.76 -16.37
CA TYR A 442 -5.27 -7.21 -16.33
C TYR A 442 -3.96 -7.76 -15.78
N PHE A 443 -4.03 -8.52 -14.69
CA PHE A 443 -2.88 -9.08 -14.01
C PHE A 443 -3.07 -10.58 -13.83
N ARG A 444 -2.04 -11.38 -14.10
CA ARG A 444 -2.02 -12.82 -13.81
C ARG A 444 -1.22 -13.05 -12.56
N ILE A 445 -1.84 -13.52 -11.48
CA ILE A 445 -1.16 -13.71 -10.21
C ILE A 445 -0.91 -15.19 -9.98
N LYS A 446 0.27 -15.51 -9.45
CA LYS A 446 0.67 -16.90 -9.21
C LYS A 446 -0.07 -17.48 -8.00
N ALA A 447 -0.21 -16.74 -6.90
CA ALA A 447 -1.01 -17.12 -5.74
C ALA A 447 -1.55 -15.88 -4.99
N PHE A 448 -2.58 -16.06 -4.14
CA PHE A 448 -3.11 -14.97 -3.32
C PHE A 448 -2.11 -14.43 -2.27
N ASP A 449 -1.08 -15.18 -1.89
CA ASP A 449 -0.02 -14.67 -1.01
C ASP A 449 0.74 -13.50 -1.66
N ASP A 450 0.94 -13.55 -2.97
CA ASP A 450 1.58 -12.48 -3.74
C ASP A 450 0.75 -11.20 -3.69
N LEU A 451 -0.59 -11.29 -3.55
CA LEU A 451 -1.47 -10.13 -3.46
C LEU A 451 -1.34 -9.37 -2.15
N GLN A 452 -1.16 -10.07 -1.03
CA GLN A 452 -0.94 -9.40 0.24
C GLN A 452 0.38 -8.62 0.19
N GLU A 453 1.45 -9.23 -0.30
CA GLU A 453 2.75 -8.57 -0.51
C GLU A 453 2.61 -7.39 -1.49
N THR A 454 1.93 -7.60 -2.62
CA THR A 454 1.63 -6.55 -3.60
C THR A 454 0.95 -5.37 -2.93
N PHE A 455 -0.09 -5.63 -2.13
CA PHE A 455 -0.88 -4.58 -1.51
C PHE A 455 -0.14 -3.90 -0.36
N ASP A 456 0.74 -4.63 0.32
CA ASP A 456 1.69 -4.03 1.25
C ASP A 456 2.64 -3.03 0.57
N GLU A 457 2.97 -3.28 -0.71
CA GLU A 457 3.84 -2.45 -1.55
C GLU A 457 3.12 -1.40 -2.41
N ILE A 458 1.78 -1.47 -2.56
CA ILE A 458 0.97 -0.57 -3.42
C ILE A 458 1.27 0.90 -3.17
N ILE A 459 1.55 1.25 -1.92
CA ILE A 459 1.97 2.58 -1.55
C ILE A 459 3.48 2.58 -1.49
N ASP A 460 4.12 2.91 -2.61
CA ASP A 460 5.50 3.40 -2.54
C ASP A 460 5.47 4.75 -1.83
N GLU A 461 5.66 4.69 -0.52
CA GLU A 461 5.70 5.85 0.35
C GLU A 461 6.66 6.89 -0.22
N LYS A 462 7.77 6.50 -0.88
CA LYS A 462 8.76 7.43 -1.46
C LYS A 462 8.15 8.42 -2.46
N GLU A 463 7.06 8.04 -3.13
CA GLU A 463 6.36 8.89 -4.11
C GLU A 463 5.25 9.74 -3.47
N VAL A 464 4.80 9.38 -2.26
CA VAL A 464 3.84 10.16 -1.47
C VAL A 464 4.59 11.29 -0.74
N LYS A 465 4.72 12.43 -1.41
CA LYS A 465 5.29 13.67 -0.86
C LYS A 465 4.20 14.46 -0.13
N GLY A 466 4.44 14.84 1.11
CA GLY A 466 3.58 15.77 1.87
C GLY A 466 2.70 15.17 2.97
N LEU A 467 2.55 13.83 3.06
CA LEU A 467 1.84 13.23 4.19
C LEU A 467 2.75 13.10 5.43
N CYS A 468 2.37 13.76 6.53
CA CYS A 468 3.04 13.64 7.81
C CYS A 468 2.70 12.32 8.52
N GLY A 469 3.51 11.83 9.46
CA GLY A 469 3.17 10.72 10.34
C GLY A 469 3.07 9.33 9.69
N LEU A 470 3.31 9.19 8.38
CA LEU A 470 3.33 7.88 7.74
C LEU A 470 4.60 7.11 8.14
N HIS A 471 4.48 5.83 8.51
CA HIS A 471 5.62 4.97 8.83
C HIS A 471 5.29 3.49 8.54
N LYS A 472 6.34 2.65 8.50
CA LYS A 472 6.20 1.20 8.33
C LYS A 472 6.39 0.49 9.65
N GLU A 473 5.44 -0.37 10.03
CA GLU A 473 5.54 -1.14 11.27
C GLU A 473 6.31 -2.45 11.08
N TYR A 474 7.58 -2.48 11.49
CA TYR A 474 8.30 -3.74 11.71
C TYR A 474 8.21 -4.16 13.18
N LYS A 475 7.70 -5.39 13.42
CA LYS A 475 7.47 -5.95 14.78
C LYS A 475 8.68 -5.88 15.73
N LYS A 476 9.91 -5.87 15.20
CA LYS A 476 11.16 -5.65 15.95
C LYS A 476 12.18 -4.97 15.04
N ALA A 477 12.36 -3.65 15.17
CA ALA A 477 13.46 -2.96 14.53
C ALA A 477 14.79 -3.40 15.17
N THR A 478 15.49 -4.31 14.50
CA THR A 478 16.80 -4.84 14.90
C THR A 478 17.95 -4.14 14.20
N THR A 479 17.70 -3.57 13.02
CA THR A 479 18.68 -2.82 12.23
C THR A 479 18.42 -1.30 12.27
N SER A 480 19.43 -0.49 11.95
CA SER A 480 19.26 0.97 11.85
C SER A 480 18.30 1.37 10.73
N GLN A 481 18.25 0.58 9.66
CA GLN A 481 17.37 0.84 8.53
C GLN A 481 15.90 0.54 8.89
N GLU A 482 15.63 -0.58 9.57
CA GLU A 482 14.31 -0.87 10.13
C GLU A 482 13.86 0.22 11.12
N ALA A 483 14.76 0.70 11.99
CA ALA A 483 14.43 1.77 12.93
C ALA A 483 14.11 3.10 12.23
N ARG A 484 14.71 3.39 11.07
CA ARG A 484 14.33 4.56 10.26
C ARG A 484 12.97 4.39 9.60
N TYR A 485 12.62 3.18 9.13
CA TYR A 485 11.30 2.90 8.56
C TYR A 485 10.19 2.95 9.60
N ASN A 486 10.45 2.48 10.83
CA ASN A 486 9.50 2.58 11.93
C ASN A 486 9.28 4.02 12.40
N TYR A 487 10.32 4.85 12.39
CA TYR A 487 10.29 6.18 13.02
C TYR A 487 10.89 7.27 12.11
N PRO A 488 10.38 7.50 10.89
CA PRO A 488 11.06 8.31 9.88
C PRO A 488 11.27 9.78 10.26
N TRP A 489 10.58 10.28 11.29
CA TRP A 489 10.71 11.66 11.79
C TRP A 489 11.88 11.89 12.75
N TRP A 490 12.47 10.88 13.38
CA TRP A 490 13.44 11.15 14.45
C TRP A 490 14.69 11.84 13.93
N ALA A 491 15.21 12.78 14.71
CA ALA A 491 16.45 13.50 14.44
C ALA A 491 17.36 13.44 15.68
N SER A 492 18.67 13.28 15.49
CA SER A 492 19.64 13.45 16.58
C SER A 492 20.20 14.86 16.52
N ILE A 493 20.13 15.58 17.63
CA ILE A 493 20.64 16.94 17.74
C ILE A 493 21.90 16.91 18.61
N ILE A 494 22.98 17.46 18.08
CA ILE A 494 24.28 17.51 18.74
C ILE A 494 24.70 18.97 18.81
N ILE A 495 24.86 19.48 20.03
CA ILE A 495 25.29 20.86 20.27
C ILE A 495 26.70 20.79 20.87
N GLN A 496 27.67 21.39 20.18
CA GLN A 496 29.07 21.41 20.58
C GLN A 496 29.52 22.85 20.76
N ASN A 497 29.72 23.25 22.02
CA ASN A 497 30.20 24.57 22.39
C ASN A 497 31.15 24.44 23.60
N ASP A 498 32.26 25.17 23.58
CA ASP A 498 33.30 25.18 24.64
C ASP A 498 33.77 23.78 25.10
N GLY A 499 33.94 22.85 24.15
CA GLY A 499 34.39 21.48 24.44
C GLY A 499 33.34 20.58 25.10
N VAL A 500 32.14 21.09 25.37
CA VAL A 500 31.02 20.31 25.92
C VAL A 500 30.08 19.88 24.80
N SER A 501 29.92 18.57 24.61
CA SER A 501 28.94 18.01 23.68
C SER A 501 27.65 17.64 24.42
N ARG A 502 26.55 18.27 24.03
CA ARG A 502 25.19 17.94 24.46
C ARG A 502 24.46 17.21 23.34
N LYS A 503 23.67 16.21 23.70
CA LYS A 503 22.88 15.40 22.77
C LYS A 503 21.43 15.43 23.18
N CYS A 504 20.56 15.70 22.22
CA CYS A 504 19.11 15.66 22.35
C CYS A 504 18.50 14.90 21.17
N LEU A 505 17.22 14.56 21.29
CA LEU A 505 16.41 14.12 20.17
C LEU A 505 15.56 15.29 19.65
N GLY A 506 15.04 15.11 18.45
CA GLY A 506 14.03 15.97 17.86
C GLY A 506 13.19 15.20 16.86
N SER A 507 12.20 15.88 16.30
CA SER A 507 11.33 15.35 15.25
C SER A 507 11.31 16.30 14.05
N LEU A 508 11.47 15.76 12.85
CA LEU A 508 11.21 16.47 11.61
C LEU A 508 9.69 16.75 11.56
N VAL A 509 9.29 18.01 11.42
CA VAL A 509 7.87 18.42 11.38
C VAL A 509 7.46 18.92 9.98
N ASN A 510 8.43 19.37 9.19
CA ASN A 510 8.34 19.53 7.75
C ASN A 510 9.77 19.38 7.17
N PRO A 511 9.99 19.41 5.84
CA PRO A 511 11.32 19.18 5.25
C PRO A 511 12.45 20.15 5.69
N TYR A 512 12.12 21.28 6.32
CA TYR A 512 13.08 22.32 6.74
C TYR A 512 13.20 22.49 8.25
N PHE A 513 12.26 21.97 9.04
CA PHE A 513 12.17 22.25 10.47
C PHE A 513 12.19 21.00 11.32
N VAL A 514 13.02 21.05 12.37
CA VAL A 514 13.09 20.05 13.44
C VAL A 514 12.63 20.66 14.75
N LEU A 515 11.64 20.04 15.38
CA LEU A 515 11.11 20.40 16.69
C LEU A 515 11.92 19.69 17.79
N THR A 516 12.29 20.41 18.85
CA THR A 516 13.08 19.89 19.98
C THR A 516 12.85 20.71 21.26
N ALA A 517 13.53 20.35 22.36
CA ALA A 517 13.45 21.07 23.63
C ALA A 517 14.33 22.32 23.63
N ALA A 518 13.87 23.38 24.29
CA ALA A 518 14.63 24.62 24.45
C ALA A 518 15.85 24.46 25.36
N HIS A 519 15.76 23.64 26.41
CA HIS A 519 16.84 23.42 27.37
C HIS A 519 18.06 22.70 26.80
N CYS A 520 17.95 22.12 25.59
CA CYS A 520 19.10 21.60 24.87
C CYS A 520 20.13 22.70 24.58
N PHE A 521 19.66 23.93 24.37
CA PHE A 521 20.45 25.12 24.07
C PHE A 521 20.80 25.89 25.35
N LYS A 522 21.96 26.52 25.35
CA LYS A 522 22.47 27.39 26.42
C LYS A 522 22.75 28.77 25.85
N PHE A 523 22.80 29.74 26.76
CA PHE A 523 23.26 31.09 26.43
C PHE A 523 24.67 31.03 25.80
N GLY A 524 24.85 31.68 24.65
CA GLY A 524 26.09 31.66 23.87
C GLY A 524 26.19 30.53 22.82
N ASP A 525 25.20 29.64 22.72
CA ASP A 525 25.11 28.73 21.58
C ASP A 525 24.72 29.52 20.32
N GLU A 526 25.39 29.22 19.21
CA GLU A 526 25.16 29.80 17.88
C GLU A 526 24.85 28.68 16.89
N GLN A 527 24.35 29.01 15.70
CA GLN A 527 23.93 28.03 14.69
C GLN A 527 25.06 27.07 14.30
N LYS A 528 26.30 27.58 14.22
CA LYS A 528 27.51 26.78 13.94
C LYS A 528 27.83 25.71 14.99
N HIS A 529 27.29 25.83 16.20
CA HIS A 529 27.46 24.86 17.28
C HIS A 529 26.45 23.71 17.19
N VAL A 530 25.41 23.85 16.36
CA VAL A 530 24.30 22.90 16.27
C VAL A 530 24.45 22.03 15.03
N LYS A 531 24.43 20.72 15.23
CA LYS A 531 24.37 19.72 14.16
C LYS A 531 23.11 18.89 14.29
N VAL A 532 22.36 18.78 13.20
CA VAL A 532 21.21 17.88 13.11
C VAL A 532 21.62 16.66 12.28
N GLN A 533 21.34 15.46 12.76
CA GLN A 533 21.61 14.22 12.04
C GLN A 533 20.31 13.54 11.60
N ILE A 534 20.10 13.51 10.29
CA ILE A 534 19.00 12.85 9.57
C ILE A 534 19.60 12.25 8.29
N ASP A 535 19.49 10.95 8.10
CA ASP A 535 20.02 10.26 6.92
C ASP A 535 18.94 10.13 5.84
N ASP A 536 18.98 11.03 4.85
CA ASP A 536 18.05 11.12 3.72
C ASP A 536 18.66 10.67 2.38
N GLY A 537 19.80 9.99 2.42
CA GLY A 537 20.53 9.55 1.22
C GLY A 537 21.40 10.62 0.55
N GLN A 538 21.31 11.90 0.95
CA GLN A 538 22.23 12.97 0.50
C GLN A 538 23.34 13.29 1.50
N GLY A 539 23.28 12.67 2.68
CA GLY A 539 24.25 12.85 3.75
C GLY A 539 23.56 12.97 5.10
N ARG A 540 24.23 12.47 6.13
CA ARG A 540 23.65 12.34 7.47
C ARG A 540 23.61 13.65 8.25
N GLU A 541 24.58 14.54 8.08
CA GLU A 541 24.63 15.81 8.82
C GLU A 541 23.93 16.92 8.02
N LYS A 542 23.00 17.61 8.67
CA LYS A 542 22.25 18.73 8.12
C LYS A 542 22.73 20.02 8.77
N LYS A 543 23.02 21.02 7.94
CA LYS A 543 23.44 22.34 8.38
C LYS A 543 22.24 23.13 8.89
N VAL A 544 22.50 23.95 9.91
CA VAL A 544 21.49 24.75 10.59
C VAL A 544 21.72 26.22 10.24
N ILE A 545 20.66 26.90 9.78
CA ILE A 545 20.71 28.34 9.50
C ILE A 545 20.17 29.18 10.65
N ASN A 546 19.26 28.62 11.45
CA ASN A 546 18.71 29.29 12.60
C ASN A 546 18.12 28.29 13.59
N PHE A 547 17.98 28.70 14.85
CA PHE A 547 17.10 28.03 15.80
C PHE A 547 16.38 29.07 16.66
N ARG A 548 15.12 28.82 16.97
CA ARG A 548 14.27 29.74 17.73
C ARG A 548 13.72 29.01 18.96
N LEU A 549 14.05 29.56 20.12
CA LEU A 549 13.48 29.15 21.41
C LEU A 549 12.13 29.83 21.58
N HIS A 550 11.20 29.18 22.29
CA HIS A 550 9.93 29.83 22.64
C HIS A 550 10.19 31.15 23.42
N PRO A 551 9.58 32.29 23.06
CA PRO A 551 9.90 33.59 23.67
C PRO A 551 9.68 33.67 25.19
N LYS A 552 8.73 32.87 25.71
CA LYS A 552 8.42 32.78 27.14
C LYS A 552 9.31 31.79 27.91
N TYR A 553 10.18 31.04 27.23
CA TYR A 553 11.07 30.09 27.88
C TYR A 553 12.09 30.82 28.76
N ASN A 554 12.09 30.53 30.06
CA ASN A 554 13.07 31.07 31.00
C ASN A 554 13.30 30.11 32.17
N ILE A 555 14.44 29.41 32.12
CA ILE A 555 14.83 28.39 33.09
C ILE A 555 14.97 28.89 34.53
N THR A 556 15.10 30.20 34.75
CA THR A 556 15.31 30.78 36.08
C THR A 556 14.10 31.53 36.64
N ALA A 557 12.98 31.59 35.90
CA ALA A 557 11.85 32.48 36.20
C ALA A 557 11.12 32.20 37.54
N LYS A 558 11.34 31.03 38.15
CA LYS A 558 10.71 30.61 39.41
C LYS A 558 11.71 30.27 40.51
N LYS A 559 12.97 30.70 40.36
CA LYS A 559 14.03 30.44 41.34
C LYS A 559 13.70 31.02 42.72
N ASP A 560 13.06 32.19 42.75
CA ASP A 560 12.53 32.86 43.95
C ASP A 560 11.37 32.10 44.62
N LYS A 561 10.68 31.23 43.86
CA LYS A 561 9.54 30.42 44.33
C LYS A 561 9.91 28.97 44.63
N GLY A 562 11.21 28.69 44.78
CA GLY A 562 11.70 27.35 45.14
C GLY A 562 11.77 26.37 43.97
N VAL A 563 11.87 26.85 42.72
CA VAL A 563 12.08 26.00 41.53
C VAL A 563 13.37 26.44 40.85
N LEU A 564 14.46 25.69 41.05
CA LEU A 564 15.79 26.08 40.55
C LEU A 564 15.87 26.11 39.02
N GLU A 565 15.20 25.16 38.37
CA GLU A 565 15.13 25.02 36.92
C GLU A 565 13.65 24.93 36.51
N PHE A 566 13.17 25.94 35.79
CA PHE A 566 11.77 26.09 35.40
C PHE A 566 11.58 25.86 33.90
N TYR A 567 11.14 24.67 33.55
CA TYR A 567 11.04 24.17 32.17
C TYR A 567 9.75 24.59 31.43
N ASP A 568 9.05 25.62 31.89
CA ASP A 568 7.83 26.07 31.20
C ASP A 568 8.17 26.61 29.80
N TYR A 569 7.33 26.29 28.82
CA TYR A 569 7.57 26.58 27.40
C TYR A 569 8.90 26.03 26.85
N ASP A 570 9.35 24.87 27.34
CA ASP A 570 10.59 24.21 26.91
C ASP A 570 10.50 23.60 25.49
N VAL A 571 10.35 24.45 24.49
CA VAL A 571 10.21 24.08 23.08
C VAL A 571 11.03 25.00 22.17
N ALA A 572 11.63 24.42 21.13
CA ALA A 572 12.44 25.12 20.16
C ALA A 572 12.28 24.52 18.76
N LEU A 573 12.44 25.37 17.74
CA LEU A 573 12.48 24.96 16.33
C LEU A 573 13.86 25.23 15.75
N ILE A 574 14.43 24.23 15.07
CA ILE A 574 15.67 24.33 14.30
C ILE A 574 15.31 24.42 12.82
N GLN A 575 15.84 25.43 12.13
CA GLN A 575 15.69 25.62 10.70
C GLN A 575 16.96 25.12 9.97
N LEU A 576 16.75 24.22 9.02
CA LEU A 576 17.80 23.63 8.19
C LEU A 576 18.12 24.52 6.98
N GLU A 577 19.37 24.45 6.51
CA GLU A 577 19.83 25.18 5.30
C GLU A 577 19.24 24.58 4.02
N GLU A 578 19.28 23.26 3.93
CA GLU A 578 18.81 22.50 2.78
C GLU A 578 17.61 21.65 3.20
N TYR A 579 16.67 21.48 2.28
CA TYR A 579 15.52 20.62 2.53
C TYR A 579 15.94 19.16 2.64
N VAL A 580 15.26 18.45 3.54
CA VAL A 580 15.43 17.01 3.71
C VAL A 580 14.69 16.27 2.59
N GLN A 581 15.35 15.32 1.93
CA GLN A 581 14.70 14.49 0.92
C GLN A 581 13.73 13.51 1.59
N ILE A 582 12.43 13.69 1.32
CA ILE A 582 11.40 12.80 1.85
C ILE A 582 11.49 11.43 1.17
N SER A 583 11.47 10.37 1.98
CA SER A 583 11.57 8.97 1.55
C SER A 583 10.84 8.07 2.55
N SER A 584 10.79 6.75 2.35
CA SER A 584 10.21 5.84 3.35
C SER A 584 10.98 5.82 4.69
N SER A 585 12.27 6.18 4.69
CA SER A 585 13.10 6.26 5.90
C SER A 585 13.21 7.66 6.50
N VAL A 586 12.63 8.69 5.87
CA VAL A 586 12.68 10.09 6.33
C VAL A 586 11.40 10.83 5.97
N ARG A 587 10.63 11.23 6.98
CA ARG A 587 9.32 11.90 6.82
C ARG A 587 9.02 12.80 8.01
N PRO A 588 8.22 13.86 7.81
CA PRO A 588 7.73 14.63 8.94
C PRO A 588 6.74 13.83 9.78
N ILE A 589 6.68 14.08 11.09
CA ILE A 589 5.59 13.65 11.98
C ILE A 589 4.45 14.67 11.93
N CYS A 590 3.20 14.23 12.12
CA CYS A 590 2.08 15.17 12.21
C CYS A 590 2.13 15.94 13.54
N ILE A 591 1.76 17.23 13.51
CA ILE A 591 1.72 18.10 14.70
C ILE A 591 0.32 18.67 14.91
N PRO A 592 -0.06 19.03 16.15
CA PRO A 592 -1.45 19.39 16.44
C PRO A 592 -1.90 20.68 15.75
N CYS A 593 -3.21 20.74 15.53
CA CYS A 593 -3.94 21.91 15.04
C CYS A 593 -3.54 22.35 13.64
N THR A 594 -3.16 21.39 12.79
CA THR A 594 -2.94 21.60 11.37
C THR A 594 -3.93 20.80 10.51
N GLN A 595 -4.15 21.25 9.29
CA GLN A 595 -5.02 20.60 8.32
C GLN A 595 -4.50 19.19 7.98
N GLU A 596 -3.19 19.01 7.86
CA GLU A 596 -2.58 17.72 7.56
C GLU A 596 -2.84 16.69 8.68
N THR A 597 -2.93 17.15 9.94
CA THR A 597 -3.33 16.32 11.07
C THR A 597 -4.83 16.02 11.05
N SER A 598 -5.67 16.96 10.63
CA SER A 598 -7.11 16.65 10.40
C SER A 598 -7.29 15.59 9.35
N ASP A 599 -6.53 15.68 8.26
CA ASP A 599 -6.55 14.70 7.19
C ASP A 599 -6.00 13.34 7.68
N ALA A 600 -4.95 13.35 8.51
CA ALA A 600 -4.41 12.15 9.15
C ALA A 600 -5.40 11.46 10.09
N LEU A 601 -6.22 12.25 10.77
CA LEU A 601 -7.28 11.80 11.67
C LEU A 601 -8.61 11.54 10.95
N GLN A 602 -8.65 11.73 9.63
CA GLN A 602 -9.84 11.59 8.78
C GLN A 602 -11.03 12.43 9.28
N LEU A 603 -10.77 13.62 9.82
CA LEU A 603 -11.82 14.53 10.28
C LEU A 603 -12.57 15.12 9.08
N VAL A 604 -13.88 14.95 9.05
CA VAL A 604 -14.74 15.40 7.93
C VAL A 604 -15.23 16.83 8.17
N GLY A 605 -15.18 17.67 7.12
CA GLY A 605 -15.67 19.04 7.16
C GLY A 605 -14.68 20.03 7.77
N VAL A 606 -15.17 21.15 8.30
CA VAL A 606 -14.31 22.16 8.95
C VAL A 606 -13.93 21.67 10.34
N SER A 607 -12.74 21.09 10.47
CA SER A 607 -12.15 20.64 11.73
C SER A 607 -11.59 21.79 12.56
N THR A 608 -11.69 21.71 13.89
CA THR A 608 -11.08 22.68 14.81
C THR A 608 -9.91 22.08 15.60
N CYS A 609 -9.03 22.94 16.11
CA CYS A 609 -7.93 22.54 16.99
C CYS A 609 -8.43 21.78 18.24
N LYS A 610 -9.55 22.23 18.80
CA LYS A 610 -10.20 21.59 19.96
C LYS A 610 -10.65 20.16 19.67
N GLN A 611 -11.23 19.91 18.49
CA GLN A 611 -11.65 18.56 18.10
C GLN A 611 -10.47 17.60 18.01
N GLN A 612 -9.32 18.05 17.49
CA GLN A 612 -8.10 17.24 17.48
C GLN A 612 -7.62 16.94 18.91
N GLU A 613 -7.63 17.92 19.81
CA GLU A 613 -7.24 17.72 21.22
C GLU A 613 -8.16 16.70 21.90
N GLU A 614 -9.47 16.85 21.75
CA GLU A 614 -10.47 15.95 22.34
C GLU A 614 -10.41 14.53 21.76
N LEU A 615 -9.98 14.35 20.52
CA LEU A 615 -9.79 13.04 19.91
C LEU A 615 -8.48 12.38 20.38
N LEU A 616 -7.38 13.13 20.41
CA LEU A 616 -6.06 12.62 20.73
C LEU A 616 -5.82 12.47 22.24
N LEU A 617 -6.50 13.25 23.07
CA LEU A 617 -6.34 13.30 24.53
C LEU A 617 -7.69 13.12 25.25
N LYS A 618 -8.50 12.17 24.77
CA LYS A 618 -9.90 11.96 25.19
C LYS A 618 -10.06 11.39 26.59
N ASN A 619 -9.27 10.35 26.90
CA ASN A 619 -9.44 9.51 28.07
C ASN A 619 -8.65 10.08 29.26
N GLU A 620 -9.05 9.75 30.50
CA GLU A 620 -8.28 10.18 31.69
C GLU A 620 -6.86 9.60 31.73
N ILE A 621 -6.64 8.49 31.02
CA ILE A 621 -5.34 7.85 30.82
C ILE A 621 -5.17 7.58 29.33
N GLU A 622 -4.16 8.20 28.74
CA GLU A 622 -3.89 8.09 27.31
C GLU A 622 -2.55 7.44 27.06
N ARG A 623 -2.54 6.32 26.32
CA ARG A 623 -1.29 5.68 25.90
C ARG A 623 -0.58 6.59 24.90
N VAL A 624 0.70 6.81 25.13
CA VAL A 624 1.61 7.55 24.26
C VAL A 624 2.93 6.79 24.17
N SER A 625 3.69 7.10 23.13
CA SER A 625 5.01 6.55 22.91
C SER A 625 6.04 7.66 22.76
N PHE A 626 7.28 7.36 23.13
CA PHE A 626 8.43 8.22 22.82
C PHE A 626 9.65 7.36 22.50
N LEU A 627 10.68 7.97 21.91
CA LEU A 627 11.88 7.25 21.49
C LEU A 627 13.02 7.41 22.48
N THR A 628 13.75 6.33 22.72
CA THR A 628 15.01 6.34 23.47
C THR A 628 16.17 5.89 22.59
N LYS A 629 17.34 6.47 22.83
CA LYS A 629 18.53 6.14 22.05
C LYS A 629 19.18 4.85 22.55
N LYS A 630 19.13 3.78 21.75
CA LYS A 630 19.80 2.50 22.03
C LYS A 630 21.27 2.50 21.59
N THR A 631 21.55 2.99 20.39
CA THR A 631 22.91 3.22 19.88
C THR A 631 22.98 4.57 19.16
N GLU A 632 24.12 4.93 18.58
CA GLU A 632 24.22 6.16 17.80
C GLU A 632 23.21 6.26 16.64
N ARG A 633 22.82 5.10 16.06
CA ARG A 633 22.01 4.99 14.85
C ARG A 633 20.67 4.26 15.04
N VAL A 634 20.39 3.76 16.24
CA VAL A 634 19.19 2.98 16.53
C VAL A 634 18.45 3.60 17.70
N VAL A 635 17.18 3.91 17.49
CA VAL A 635 16.21 4.31 18.50
C VAL A 635 15.25 3.16 18.77
N VAL A 636 14.70 3.12 19.97
CA VAL A 636 13.69 2.15 20.38
C VAL A 636 12.54 2.91 21.02
N GLU A 637 11.33 2.45 20.75
CA GLU A 637 10.11 3.02 21.34
C GLU A 637 9.91 2.58 22.79
N LYS A 638 9.38 3.51 23.58
CA LYS A 638 8.98 3.34 24.97
C LYS A 638 7.54 3.76 25.13
N ASP A 639 6.73 2.85 25.64
CA ASP A 639 5.36 3.11 26.04
C ASP A 639 5.28 3.88 27.37
N ALA A 640 4.39 4.87 27.42
CA ALA A 640 3.98 5.55 28.63
C ALA A 640 2.50 5.94 28.56
N HIS A 641 1.96 6.44 29.67
CA HIS A 641 0.57 6.85 29.73
C HIS A 641 0.46 8.26 30.29
N VAL A 642 -0.15 9.18 29.55
CA VAL A 642 -0.46 10.54 30.00
C VAL A 642 -1.65 10.49 30.94
N LYS A 643 -1.53 11.17 32.08
CA LYS A 643 -2.60 11.28 33.09
C LYS A 643 -3.28 12.65 32.93
N LEU A 644 -4.57 12.62 32.60
CA LEU A 644 -5.41 13.78 32.35
C LEU A 644 -6.51 13.89 33.44
N GLY A 645 -7.31 14.96 33.38
CA GLY A 645 -8.41 15.18 34.31
C GLY A 645 -7.98 15.13 35.79
N GLY A 646 -8.75 14.44 36.62
CA GLY A 646 -8.46 14.29 38.06
C GLY A 646 -7.19 13.50 38.38
N LEU A 647 -6.72 12.64 37.46
CA LEU A 647 -5.49 11.86 37.64
C LEU A 647 -4.23 12.71 37.46
N ARG A 648 -4.32 13.81 36.69
CA ARG A 648 -3.21 14.73 36.47
C ARG A 648 -2.67 15.29 37.77
N ASP A 649 -3.55 15.76 38.67
CA ASP A 649 -3.14 16.36 39.94
C ASP A 649 -2.38 15.37 40.83
N ASN A 650 -2.73 14.08 40.78
CA ASN A 650 -1.97 13.03 41.48
C ASN A 650 -0.62 12.76 40.84
N CYS A 651 -0.54 12.84 39.51
CA CYS A 651 0.72 12.70 38.78
C CYS A 651 1.71 13.82 39.13
N ILE A 652 1.28 15.08 39.04
CA ILE A 652 2.17 16.24 39.21
C ILE A 652 2.64 16.44 40.66
N LYS A 653 1.93 15.92 41.68
CA LYS A 653 2.37 15.99 43.09
C LYS A 653 3.78 15.44 43.29
N HIS A 654 4.16 14.44 42.51
CA HIS A 654 5.49 13.85 42.58
C HIS A 654 6.60 14.77 42.04
N ALA A 655 6.28 15.86 41.34
CA ALA A 655 7.24 16.90 40.98
C ALA A 655 7.98 17.45 42.20
N LEU A 656 7.29 17.56 43.33
CA LEU A 656 7.86 18.05 44.60
C LEU A 656 8.94 17.12 45.17
N THR A 657 9.06 15.90 44.66
CA THR A 657 10.12 14.96 45.07
C THR A 657 11.41 15.14 44.26
N ALA A 658 11.40 15.99 43.24
CA ALA A 658 12.59 16.27 42.44
C ALA A 658 13.61 17.07 43.26
N PRO A 659 14.93 16.78 43.13
CA PRO A 659 15.97 17.38 43.97
C PRO A 659 16.10 18.90 43.83
N ASN A 660 15.61 19.47 42.72
CA ASN A 660 15.72 20.89 42.38
C ASN A 660 14.46 21.70 42.70
N ILE A 661 13.49 21.11 43.41
CA ILE A 661 12.20 21.73 43.76
C ILE A 661 12.04 21.75 45.28
N THR A 662 11.90 22.95 45.83
CA THR A 662 11.58 23.22 47.24
C THR A 662 10.20 23.89 47.42
N ALA A 663 9.50 24.17 46.31
CA ALA A 663 8.12 24.64 46.32
C ALA A 663 7.19 23.65 47.02
N THR A 664 6.07 24.14 47.58
CA THR A 664 5.07 23.29 48.24
C THR A 664 3.86 22.99 47.35
N ASP A 665 3.61 23.81 46.34
CA ASP A 665 2.56 23.62 45.34
C ASP A 665 3.19 23.07 44.04
N PRO A 666 2.83 21.85 43.59
CA PRO A 666 3.39 21.27 42.37
C PRO A 666 3.09 22.12 41.12
N LYS A 667 2.01 22.91 41.11
CA LYS A 667 1.64 23.76 39.98
C LYS A 667 2.61 24.93 39.76
N VAL A 668 3.44 25.25 40.75
CA VAL A 668 4.51 26.26 40.60
C VAL A 668 5.60 25.76 39.65
N ALA A 669 5.91 24.47 39.69
CA ALA A 669 6.92 23.84 38.83
C ALA A 669 6.31 23.25 37.55
N VAL A 670 5.08 22.70 37.64
CA VAL A 670 4.38 22.01 36.55
C VAL A 670 3.13 22.81 36.17
N THR A 671 3.30 23.73 35.22
CA THR A 671 2.20 24.52 34.63
C THR A 671 1.24 23.65 33.82
N ASP A 672 0.15 24.24 33.32
CA ASP A 672 -0.81 23.56 32.43
C ASP A 672 -0.23 23.25 31.04
N ASN A 673 0.98 23.76 30.73
CA ASN A 673 1.71 23.43 29.51
C ASN A 673 2.31 22.01 29.54
N PHE A 674 2.24 21.30 30.67
CA PHE A 674 2.81 19.95 30.79
C PHE A 674 1.76 18.83 30.77
N LEU A 675 2.09 17.78 30.01
CA LEU A 675 1.58 16.43 30.17
C LEU A 675 2.44 15.68 31.20
N CYS A 676 1.83 14.77 31.96
CA CYS A 676 2.51 14.00 33.00
C CYS A 676 2.36 12.49 32.76
N THR A 677 3.49 11.78 32.78
CA THR A 677 3.61 10.32 32.58
C THR A 677 4.47 9.70 33.69
N GLY A 678 4.69 8.38 33.66
CA GLY A 678 5.43 7.67 34.71
C GLY A 678 4.52 7.19 35.85
N GLY A 679 5.00 6.21 36.61
CA GLY A 679 4.29 5.61 37.75
C GLY A 679 3.96 4.14 37.53
N LEU A 680 3.56 3.47 38.61
CA LEU A 680 3.26 2.03 38.61
C LEU A 680 1.81 1.68 38.29
N THR A 681 0.88 2.62 38.48
CA THR A 681 -0.56 2.35 38.47
C THR A 681 -1.30 3.36 37.59
N PRO A 682 -2.27 2.89 36.78
CA PRO A 682 -2.66 1.48 36.56
C PRO A 682 -1.70 0.71 35.64
N PHE A 683 -0.84 1.42 34.92
CA PHE A 683 0.22 0.83 34.09
C PHE A 683 1.58 1.24 34.64
N ARG A 684 2.55 0.35 34.49
CA ARG A 684 3.96 0.67 34.73
C ARG A 684 4.54 1.28 33.47
N ASP A 685 4.81 2.57 33.51
CA ASP A 685 5.34 3.32 32.37
C ASP A 685 6.85 3.20 32.25
N HIS A 686 7.38 3.30 31.03
CA HIS A 686 8.79 3.55 30.81
C HIS A 686 9.16 5.02 31.14
N LEU A 687 10.43 5.24 31.48
CA LEU A 687 10.99 6.58 31.71
C LEU A 687 11.96 7.00 30.59
N SER A 688 11.98 8.30 30.34
CA SER A 688 12.95 8.99 29.50
C SER A 688 14.32 9.04 30.17
N CYS A 689 15.36 8.98 29.34
CA CYS A 689 16.74 9.07 29.76
C CYS A 689 17.37 10.39 29.32
N LYS A 690 18.48 10.76 29.96
CA LYS A 690 19.30 11.87 29.47
C LYS A 690 19.73 11.60 28.03
N GLY A 691 19.36 12.51 27.14
CA GLY A 691 19.56 12.36 25.69
C GLY A 691 18.27 12.13 24.91
N ASP A 692 17.19 11.68 25.57
CA ASP A 692 15.86 11.54 24.96
C ASP A 692 15.10 12.89 24.92
N SER A 693 15.56 13.86 25.73
CA SER A 693 15.07 15.24 25.76
C SER A 693 14.93 15.84 24.37
N GLY A 694 13.81 16.51 24.13
CA GLY A 694 13.43 17.07 22.83
C GLY A 694 12.77 16.07 21.88
N GLY A 695 12.79 14.77 22.19
CA GLY A 695 12.12 13.74 21.41
C GLY A 695 10.61 13.92 21.38
N ALA A 696 9.99 13.44 20.30
CA ALA A 696 8.54 13.42 20.16
C ALA A 696 7.90 12.48 21.20
N VAL A 697 6.83 12.98 21.84
CA VAL A 697 5.82 12.16 22.52
C VAL A 697 4.64 12.08 21.59
N PHE A 698 4.31 10.90 21.12
CA PHE A 698 3.39 10.69 20.01
C PHE A 698 2.36 9.61 20.29
N LYS A 699 1.32 9.59 19.45
CA LYS A 699 0.31 8.55 19.39
C LYS A 699 0.15 8.10 17.95
N ASP A 700 -0.01 6.80 17.78
CA ASP A 700 -0.42 6.25 16.50
C ASP A 700 -1.94 6.26 16.41
N TYR A 701 -2.42 6.83 15.32
CA TYR A 701 -3.80 6.80 14.88
C TYR A 701 -3.84 6.08 13.53
N GLU A 702 -4.22 4.80 13.58
CA GLU A 702 -4.28 3.92 12.41
C GLU A 702 -2.91 3.65 11.75
N GLN A 703 -2.56 4.35 10.67
CA GLN A 703 -1.25 4.27 9.98
C GLN A 703 -0.52 5.62 10.01
N ARG A 704 -0.98 6.55 10.85
CA ARG A 704 -0.47 7.90 10.98
C ARG A 704 -0.04 8.15 12.41
N THR A 705 1.15 8.70 12.60
CA THR A 705 1.68 9.08 13.89
C THR A 705 1.55 10.59 14.10
N ILE A 706 0.96 10.97 15.24
CA ILE A 706 0.76 12.37 15.63
C ILE A 706 1.57 12.65 16.89
N GLN A 707 2.44 13.66 16.82
CA GLN A 707 3.14 14.18 17.98
C GLN A 707 2.18 15.03 18.82
N VAL A 708 1.93 14.63 20.07
CA VAL A 708 1.06 15.36 21.01
C VAL A 708 1.86 16.10 22.08
N GLY A 709 3.12 15.72 22.26
CA GLY A 709 4.00 16.35 23.22
C GLY A 709 5.48 16.25 22.87
N LEU A 710 6.30 16.77 23.78
CA LEU A 710 7.76 16.79 23.64
C LEU A 710 8.43 16.47 24.98
N VAL A 711 9.38 15.54 24.97
CA VAL A 711 10.11 15.10 26.17
C VAL A 711 10.89 16.27 26.75
N SER A 712 10.57 16.67 27.98
CA SER A 712 11.20 17.83 28.64
C SER A 712 12.08 17.37 29.82
N TRP A 713 11.49 16.98 30.95
CA TRP A 713 12.22 16.66 32.18
C TRP A 713 11.52 15.59 33.03
N GLY A 714 12.24 15.00 33.99
CA GLY A 714 11.72 13.96 34.89
C GLY A 714 12.18 14.11 36.33
N THR A 715 11.46 13.50 37.28
CA THR A 715 11.72 13.65 38.72
C THR A 715 12.91 12.82 39.21
N LYS A 716 13.23 11.72 38.53
CA LYS A 716 14.35 10.82 38.87
C LYS A 716 15.11 10.42 37.63
N ASN A 717 16.44 10.39 37.73
CA ASN A 717 17.29 9.79 36.71
C ASN A 717 17.59 8.33 37.08
N LEU A 718 16.76 7.40 36.59
CA LEU A 718 16.93 5.96 36.83
C LEU A 718 17.72 5.25 35.71
N CYS A 719 18.15 5.99 34.69
CA CYS A 719 18.86 5.42 33.56
C CYS A 719 20.33 5.13 33.91
N GLN A 720 20.69 3.85 33.88
CA GLN A 720 22.08 3.39 33.97
C GLN A 720 22.68 3.27 32.56
N LEU A 721 24.01 3.33 32.46
CA LEU A 721 24.73 3.11 31.20
C LEU A 721 24.36 1.74 30.60
N GLY A 722 23.68 1.75 29.46
CA GLY A 722 23.26 0.54 28.73
C GLY A 722 21.84 0.04 29.03
N SER A 723 21.12 0.61 30.00
CA SER A 723 19.74 0.22 30.32
C SER A 723 18.75 0.93 29.40
N ILE A 724 18.16 0.18 28.45
CA ILE A 724 17.22 0.72 27.46
C ILE A 724 15.78 0.68 28.00
N ASN A 725 15.39 -0.39 28.71
CA ASN A 725 14.05 -0.56 29.27
C ASN A 725 14.02 -0.14 30.75
N VAL A 726 14.09 1.16 30.99
CA VAL A 726 13.96 1.73 32.33
C VAL A 726 12.49 1.96 32.61
N GLU A 727 11.96 1.22 33.57
CA GLU A 727 10.59 1.37 34.03
C GLU A 727 10.51 2.31 35.24
N SER A 728 9.35 2.94 35.38
CA SER A 728 9.05 3.83 36.49
C SER A 728 8.80 3.09 37.80
N ASP A 729 9.17 3.74 38.90
CA ASP A 729 8.76 3.38 40.25
C ASP A 729 7.52 4.19 40.68
N GLN A 730 7.13 4.05 41.95
CA GLN A 730 5.91 4.68 42.47
C GLN A 730 5.93 6.22 42.36
N THR A 731 7.10 6.87 42.47
CA THR A 731 7.22 8.34 42.54
C THR A 731 7.98 8.96 41.36
N SER A 732 8.62 8.18 40.50
CA SER A 732 9.22 8.69 39.27
C SER A 732 8.15 9.14 38.27
N ARG A 733 8.25 10.37 37.77
CA ARG A 733 7.38 10.94 36.74
C ARG A 733 8.21 11.66 35.70
N ASP A 734 7.69 11.67 34.48
CA ASP A 734 8.22 12.46 33.37
C ASP A 734 7.17 13.47 32.91
N PHE A 735 7.65 14.67 32.62
CA PHE A 735 6.87 15.82 32.19
C PHE A 735 7.24 16.19 30.76
N HIS A 736 6.23 16.41 29.95
CA HIS A 736 6.36 16.67 28.52
C HIS A 736 5.62 17.95 28.16
N ILE A 737 6.16 18.78 27.28
CA ILE A 737 5.45 19.96 26.80
C ILE A 737 4.27 19.51 25.94
N ASN A 738 3.06 19.93 26.31
CA ASN A 738 1.84 19.73 25.55
C ASN A 738 1.85 20.65 24.32
N LEU A 739 1.92 20.06 23.11
CA LEU A 739 2.00 20.85 21.89
C LEU A 739 0.73 21.68 21.62
N PHE A 740 -0.44 21.25 22.10
CA PHE A 740 -1.68 22.04 22.04
C PHE A 740 -1.60 23.37 22.80
N ARG A 741 -0.65 23.52 23.73
CA ARG A 741 -0.47 24.75 24.53
C ARG A 741 0.59 25.70 23.96
N VAL A 742 1.26 25.32 22.88
CA VAL A 742 2.29 26.12 22.21
C VAL A 742 2.02 26.29 20.70
N VAL A 743 0.78 26.04 20.26
CA VAL A 743 0.35 26.16 18.85
C VAL A 743 0.64 27.54 18.31
N ASP A 744 0.42 28.62 19.06
CA ASP A 744 0.70 29.98 18.63
C ASP A 744 2.14 30.17 18.16
N PHE A 745 3.10 29.62 18.92
CA PHE A 745 4.53 29.68 18.59
C PHE A 745 4.86 28.84 17.36
N LEU A 746 4.26 27.64 17.24
CA LEU A 746 4.44 26.79 16.07
C LEU A 746 3.87 27.44 14.82
N LYS A 747 2.67 28.02 14.91
CA LYS A 747 1.95 28.70 13.83
C LYS A 747 2.69 29.95 13.34
N GLU A 748 3.27 30.72 14.25
CA GLU A 748 4.07 31.91 13.91
C GLU A 748 5.26 31.59 13.00
N ILE A 749 5.81 30.38 13.07
CA ILE A 749 7.03 30.01 12.35
C ILE A 749 6.73 29.08 11.18
N LEU A 750 5.92 28.05 11.42
CA LEU A 750 5.61 26.99 10.46
C LEU A 750 4.43 27.34 9.54
N GLY A 751 3.58 28.29 9.95
CA GLY A 751 2.47 28.81 9.15
C GLY A 751 2.78 30.13 8.43
N ASP A 752 4.00 30.66 8.54
CA ASP A 752 4.40 31.92 7.91
C ASP A 752 4.64 31.77 6.40
N ASP A 753 3.65 32.16 5.60
CA ASP A 753 3.68 32.09 4.14
C ASP A 753 4.40 33.28 3.48
N THR A 754 4.80 34.28 4.28
CA THR A 754 5.39 35.52 3.76
C THR A 754 6.82 35.34 3.28
N GLN A 755 7.50 34.28 3.71
CA GLN A 755 8.91 34.05 3.39
C GLN A 755 9.12 33.39 2.02
N ASN A 756 8.13 32.68 1.45
CA ASN A 756 8.24 31.92 0.18
C ASN A 756 9.46 30.98 0.07
N VAL A 757 10.17 30.69 1.17
CA VAL A 757 11.39 29.86 1.18
C VAL A 757 11.07 28.37 1.36
N TYR A 758 9.95 28.05 2.03
CA TYR A 758 9.55 26.68 2.36
C TYR A 758 8.03 26.49 2.34
N SER A 759 7.58 25.25 2.16
CA SER A 759 6.15 24.89 2.26
C SER A 759 5.66 25.07 3.70
N THR A 760 4.66 25.93 3.88
CA THR A 760 4.03 26.18 5.18
C THR A 760 3.04 25.08 5.55
N LEU A 761 2.82 24.92 6.85
CA LEU A 761 1.73 24.10 7.39
C LEU A 761 0.48 24.95 7.53
N GLU A 762 -0.67 24.39 7.14
CA GLU A 762 -1.96 25.08 7.28
C GLU A 762 -2.51 24.85 8.70
N PHE A 763 -2.42 25.85 9.57
CA PHE A 763 -2.98 25.77 10.92
C PHE A 763 -4.48 26.04 10.93
N LEU A 764 -5.21 25.23 11.69
CA LEU A 764 -6.65 25.38 11.89
C LEU A 764 -6.97 26.72 12.59
N LYS A 765 -8.21 27.16 12.40
CA LYS A 765 -8.81 28.22 13.22
C LYS A 765 -9.23 27.62 14.56
N ASP A 766 -9.16 28.44 15.61
CA ASP A 766 -9.52 28.06 16.98
C ASP A 766 -10.97 27.58 17.11
#